data_AF-A0A6B0RLZ7-F1
#
_entry.id   AF-A0A6B0RLZ7-F1
#
_cell.length_a   1.000
_cell.length_b   1.000
_cell.length_c   1.000
_cell.angle_alpha   90.00
_cell.angle_beta   90.00
_cell.angle_gamma   90.00
#
_symmetry.space_group_name_H-M   'P 1'
#
loop_
_entity.id
_entity.type
_entity.pdbx_description
1 polymer ?
#
loop_
_entity_poly.entity_id
_entity_poly.type
_entity_poly.pdbx_seq_one_letter_code
_entity_poly.pdbx_strand_id
1 'polypeptide(L)'
;MLLQRLRAIDAQDDKLTNIMDVVGEFGTFQRRLVALNFIPNFLASFFMFADIFLFTPQKPYCNTSWILAVDSNLTEAEQMNLTLPRAPNGSFLTCLMYVPVEWDLPSIIQFGLNHTDSCQNGWIYPEMKRRSLINEFDLVCGGEPNKEIVHTMFLAGLLTGAFFFGFITDKLGRYPTILLSLLELMIFGFGTAFVSSFNQYIFFRFCVSQAVVGYAISSSALLTEWLMGMYRAYAFILGHCFFAMGVVFLTGLAYSLPHWRLLFLLGGTPIFPLICYIWILPESPRWLIMKGKLEEAKQVLCYAAGVNKKTIPLSLLDKLQLPGKKVASASILDFYSNKDLRKLTLVMCSIWFAVGCNYYMLGLKIKELGVDIYLTQVIPGMMEVPARLCCIFLIEQLKRRRTLIVTLFQGAIMCFLSLTLPSELKSLLVLITLLGEFNLAASITMFYIYTSELLPTVLRATGLGLVSLVWAVGGISSLTLVSQNIAILAIILCCLSALVALFYCSSMPETQDQPLPDTLEHIAPHTRSISEELSNEDMLSDDVTEEAAKNTILNARIIFKPQLTVPAALEVAPECKAAGAPGPGDRPGGARGGPGVSARWSAATVRPREGLTEPRAAGSSAAMAERAARHCCLGWDFSTQQVKVVAVDAELSVFYEDSVHFDRDLVEFGTQGGVHVHKDGLTVTSPVLMWVQALDIILEKMKASGFDFSQVLALSGAGQQHGSVYWKTGASQVLTSLSPDLPLREQLQACFSISDCPVWMDSSTAAQCRQLEAAVGGAQALSRLTGSRAYERFTGNQIAKIYQQNPEAYSHTERISLVSSFAASVFLGSYSPVDYSDGSGMNLLQIQDKVWSQACLGACAPRLEEKLGRPVPSCSVVGAISSYFVQRYGFPPECKVVAFTGDNPASLAGMRLEEGDIAVSLGTSDTLFLWLQEPTPALEGHIFCNPVDPQHYMALLCFKNGSLMREKIRDESASASWSKFSKALQSTEMGNGGNLGFYFDVMEITPEIIGRHRFSAENHEVSAFPQDVEIRALIEGQFMAKKIHAEALGYRVMPKTKILATGGASHNRDLLQVLADVFGAPVYVIDTANSACVGSAYRAFHGLAAGTDMPFAEIVKLAPNPRLVATPTPGASQVYEALLQRT
;
A
#
# COMPACT_ATOMS: atom_id res chain seq x y z
N MET A 1 -26.20 -30.46 -7.53
CA MET A 1 -25.74 -29.07 -7.33
C MET A 1 -24.35 -28.99 -6.71
N LEU A 2 -24.09 -29.56 -5.52
CA LEU A 2 -22.74 -29.58 -4.91
C LEU A 2 -21.69 -30.32 -5.77
N LEU A 3 -22.07 -31.46 -6.36
CA LEU A 3 -21.22 -32.25 -7.26
C LEU A 3 -20.94 -31.59 -8.62
N GLN A 4 -21.80 -30.68 -9.08
CA GLN A 4 -21.54 -29.87 -10.28
C GLN A 4 -20.65 -28.67 -9.96
N ARG A 5 -20.74 -28.12 -8.73
CA ARG A 5 -19.79 -27.10 -8.23
C ARG A 5 -18.39 -27.68 -8.07
N LEU A 6 -18.26 -28.89 -7.51
CA LEU A 6 -16.96 -29.56 -7.35
C LEU A 6 -16.32 -29.92 -8.72
N ARG A 7 -17.11 -30.44 -9.68
CA ARG A 7 -16.60 -30.73 -11.03
C ARG A 7 -16.20 -29.50 -11.86
N ALA A 8 -16.67 -28.31 -11.52
CA ALA A 8 -16.23 -27.07 -12.16
C ALA A 8 -14.94 -26.51 -11.54
N ILE A 9 -14.64 -26.89 -10.29
CA ILE A 9 -13.42 -26.49 -9.58
C ILE A 9 -12.23 -27.37 -10.00
N ASP A 10 -12.46 -28.63 -10.35
CA ASP A 10 -11.40 -29.55 -10.82
C ASP A 10 -10.91 -29.29 -12.26
N ALA A 11 -11.52 -28.37 -13.02
CA ALA A 11 -11.31 -28.27 -14.47
C ALA A 11 -10.55 -27.02 -14.97
N GLN A 12 -10.13 -26.09 -14.12
CA GLN A 12 -9.25 -25.00 -14.60
C GLN A 12 -8.46 -24.33 -13.47
N ASP A 13 -7.15 -24.48 -13.56
CA ASP A 13 -6.10 -24.06 -12.62
C ASP A 13 -5.96 -22.53 -12.53
N ASP A 14 -7.01 -21.80 -12.18
CA ASP A 14 -6.95 -20.35 -11.95
C ASP A 14 -6.52 -20.06 -10.51
N LYS A 15 -5.22 -20.21 -10.27
CA LYS A 15 -4.55 -20.08 -8.96
C LYS A 15 -4.92 -18.79 -8.21
N LEU A 16 -5.21 -17.71 -8.93
CA LEU A 16 -5.63 -16.43 -8.36
C LEU A 16 -7.06 -16.48 -7.81
N THR A 17 -7.96 -17.24 -8.44
CA THR A 17 -9.33 -17.42 -7.96
C THR A 17 -9.34 -18.17 -6.63
N ASN A 18 -8.51 -19.21 -6.49
CA ASN A 18 -8.31 -19.91 -5.21
C ASN A 18 -7.78 -18.97 -4.10
N ILE A 19 -6.89 -18.03 -4.43
CA ILE A 19 -6.39 -17.05 -3.46
C ILE A 19 -7.49 -16.06 -3.07
N MET A 20 -8.26 -15.58 -4.04
CA MET A 20 -9.36 -14.67 -3.78
C MET A 20 -10.46 -15.31 -2.92
N ASP A 21 -10.68 -16.63 -3.04
CA ASP A 21 -11.59 -17.38 -2.16
C ASP A 21 -11.08 -17.37 -0.71
N VAL A 22 -9.77 -17.54 -0.53
CA VAL A 22 -9.14 -17.49 0.80
C VAL A 22 -9.13 -16.09 1.40
N VAL A 23 -8.89 -15.05 0.59
CA VAL A 23 -9.05 -13.64 1.00
C VAL A 23 -10.49 -13.38 1.48
N GLY A 24 -11.45 -14.11 0.91
CA GLY A 24 -12.87 -14.07 1.24
C GLY A 24 -13.66 -13.35 0.15
N GLU A 25 -14.71 -14.01 -0.36
CA GLU A 25 -15.51 -13.53 -1.50
C GLU A 25 -16.14 -12.14 -1.30
N PHE A 26 -16.52 -11.80 -0.05
CA PHE A 26 -17.16 -10.52 0.30
C PHE A 26 -16.94 -10.09 1.77
N GLY A 27 -15.66 -10.05 2.17
CA GLY A 27 -15.24 -9.62 3.50
C GLY A 27 -15.32 -8.11 3.74
N THR A 28 -14.85 -7.67 4.91
CA THR A 28 -14.83 -6.26 5.33
C THR A 28 -14.14 -5.34 4.31
N PHE A 29 -13.05 -5.79 3.72
CA PHE A 29 -12.32 -5.09 2.68
C PHE A 29 -13.18 -4.86 1.43
N GLN A 30 -13.78 -5.91 0.87
CA GLN A 30 -14.61 -5.79 -0.33
C GLN A 30 -15.84 -4.92 -0.07
N ARG A 31 -16.46 -5.04 1.11
CA ARG A 31 -17.59 -4.18 1.52
C ARG A 31 -17.18 -2.71 1.60
N ARG A 32 -16.01 -2.41 2.17
CA ARG A 32 -15.46 -1.05 2.20
C ARG A 32 -15.18 -0.55 0.79
N LEU A 33 -14.56 -1.37 -0.07
CA LEU A 33 -14.28 -1.02 -1.47
C LEU A 33 -15.56 -0.68 -2.25
N VAL A 34 -16.62 -1.48 -2.08
CA VAL A 34 -17.93 -1.21 -2.70
C VAL A 34 -18.55 0.07 -2.12
N ALA A 35 -18.51 0.28 -0.81
CA ALA A 35 -19.03 1.49 -0.17
C ALA A 35 -18.30 2.77 -0.64
N LEU A 36 -16.98 2.68 -0.86
CA LEU A 36 -16.18 3.76 -1.43
C LEU A 36 -16.56 4.06 -2.90
N ASN A 37 -17.37 3.25 -3.58
CA ASN A 37 -17.86 3.62 -4.90
C ASN A 37 -19.21 4.35 -4.86
N PHE A 38 -19.90 4.40 -3.71
CA PHE A 38 -21.24 4.98 -3.63
C PHE A 38 -21.27 6.49 -3.83
N ILE A 39 -20.44 7.23 -3.08
CA ILE A 39 -20.41 8.69 -3.14
C ILE A 39 -19.97 9.20 -4.52
N PRO A 40 -18.89 8.69 -5.13
CA PRO A 40 -18.51 9.16 -6.46
C PRO A 40 -19.55 8.84 -7.54
N ASN A 41 -20.21 7.67 -7.49
CA ASN A 41 -21.31 7.36 -8.42
C ASN A 41 -22.52 8.29 -8.25
N PHE A 42 -22.86 8.63 -7.01
CA PHE A 42 -23.89 9.61 -6.70
C PHE A 42 -23.54 11.01 -7.25
N LEU A 43 -22.28 11.44 -7.11
CA LEU A 43 -21.83 12.74 -7.62
C LEU A 43 -21.67 12.75 -9.14
N ALA A 44 -21.28 11.63 -9.74
CA ALA A 44 -21.15 11.49 -11.19
C ALA A 44 -22.49 11.76 -11.90
N SER A 45 -23.61 11.25 -11.37
CA SER A 45 -24.92 11.55 -11.95
C SER A 45 -25.34 13.01 -11.73
N PHE A 46 -25.07 13.57 -10.56
CA PHE A 46 -25.28 15.01 -10.31
C PHE A 46 -24.60 15.86 -11.40
N PHE A 47 -23.30 15.62 -11.63
CA PHE A 47 -22.55 16.38 -12.62
C PHE A 47 -22.95 16.02 -14.05
N MET A 48 -23.39 14.80 -14.33
CA MET A 48 -23.82 14.38 -15.67
C MET A 48 -25.14 15.06 -16.09
N PHE A 49 -26.13 15.16 -15.20
CA PHE A 49 -27.47 15.63 -15.56
C PHE A 49 -27.78 17.09 -15.21
N ALA A 50 -26.85 17.81 -14.59
CA ALA A 50 -27.08 19.20 -14.14
C ALA A 50 -27.61 20.13 -15.26
N ASP A 51 -27.15 19.94 -16.50
CA ASP A 51 -27.45 20.80 -17.65
C ASP A 51 -28.94 20.89 -17.98
N ILE A 52 -29.71 19.86 -17.62
CA ILE A 52 -31.16 19.80 -17.83
C ILE A 52 -31.86 20.99 -17.16
N PHE A 53 -31.36 21.44 -16.00
CA PHE A 53 -32.00 22.49 -15.20
C PHE A 53 -31.48 23.91 -15.49
N LEU A 54 -30.42 24.07 -16.30
CA LEU A 54 -29.70 25.34 -16.41
C LEU A 54 -30.25 26.28 -17.48
N PHE A 55 -31.04 25.75 -18.42
CA PHE A 55 -31.58 26.48 -19.57
C PHE A 55 -33.06 26.83 -19.41
N THR A 56 -33.47 27.21 -18.20
CA THR A 56 -34.86 27.64 -17.94
C THR A 56 -35.18 28.86 -18.81
N PRO A 57 -36.17 28.78 -19.72
CA PRO A 57 -36.52 29.88 -20.61
C PRO A 57 -37.14 31.03 -19.82
N GLN A 58 -36.76 32.26 -20.17
CA GLN A 58 -37.29 33.50 -19.61
C GLN A 58 -37.52 34.53 -20.70
N LYS A 59 -38.44 35.47 -20.46
CA LYS A 59 -38.72 36.57 -21.38
C LYS A 59 -37.70 37.70 -21.16
N PRO A 60 -36.86 38.02 -22.16
CA PRO A 60 -35.99 39.17 -22.11
C PRO A 60 -36.73 40.43 -22.57
N TYR A 61 -36.27 41.60 -22.15
CA TYR A 61 -36.62 42.88 -22.74
C TYR A 61 -35.35 43.72 -22.91
N CYS A 62 -35.29 44.61 -23.90
CA CYS A 62 -34.12 45.47 -24.08
C CYS A 62 -33.90 46.36 -22.84
N ASN A 63 -32.66 46.53 -22.43
CA ASN A 63 -32.29 47.52 -21.42
C ASN A 63 -32.41 48.93 -22.02
N THR A 64 -33.45 49.65 -21.60
CA THR A 64 -33.76 51.00 -22.07
C THR A 64 -33.46 52.08 -21.03
N SER A 65 -32.52 51.81 -20.12
CA SER A 65 -32.07 52.75 -19.08
C SER A 65 -31.57 54.10 -19.60
N TRP A 66 -31.33 54.26 -20.91
CA TRP A 66 -31.06 55.57 -21.52
C TRP A 66 -32.14 56.61 -21.21
N ILE A 67 -33.42 56.20 -21.05
CA ILE A 67 -34.52 57.11 -20.72
C ILE A 67 -34.35 57.74 -19.34
N LEU A 68 -33.60 57.09 -18.43
CA LEU A 68 -33.30 57.62 -17.10
C LEU A 68 -32.34 58.81 -17.13
N ALA A 69 -31.59 59.00 -18.24
CA ALA A 69 -30.81 60.21 -18.46
C ALA A 69 -31.70 61.41 -18.84
N VAL A 70 -32.93 61.16 -19.31
CA VAL A 70 -33.94 62.19 -19.62
C VAL A 70 -34.74 62.55 -18.36
N ASP A 71 -35.16 61.54 -17.57
CA ASP A 71 -35.78 61.72 -16.25
C ASP A 71 -35.47 60.54 -15.33
N SER A 72 -34.83 60.82 -14.19
CA SER A 72 -34.40 59.80 -13.23
C SER A 72 -35.51 59.22 -12.35
N ASN A 73 -36.72 59.80 -12.33
CA ASN A 73 -37.81 59.41 -11.43
C ASN A 73 -38.80 58.40 -12.03
N LEU A 74 -38.53 57.83 -13.21
CA LEU A 74 -39.42 56.89 -13.87
C LEU A 74 -39.41 55.49 -13.22
N THR A 75 -40.59 54.92 -12.99
CA THR A 75 -40.72 53.52 -12.55
C THR A 75 -40.38 52.55 -13.69
N GLU A 76 -39.98 51.31 -13.37
CA GLU A 76 -39.63 50.30 -14.38
C GLU A 76 -40.78 50.03 -15.37
N ALA A 77 -42.03 50.06 -14.90
CA ALA A 77 -43.21 49.89 -15.75
C ALA A 77 -43.41 51.07 -16.72
N GLU A 78 -43.15 52.30 -16.28
CA GLU A 78 -43.23 53.49 -17.13
C GLU A 78 -42.10 53.50 -18.17
N GLN A 79 -40.88 53.15 -17.75
CA GLN A 79 -39.73 53.00 -18.65
C GLN A 79 -40.06 52.01 -19.77
N MET A 80 -40.51 50.80 -19.44
CA MET A 80 -40.87 49.77 -20.43
C MET A 80 -42.01 50.22 -21.34
N ASN A 81 -43.04 50.91 -20.80
CA ASN A 81 -44.18 51.36 -21.58
C ASN A 81 -43.82 52.44 -22.62
N LEU A 82 -42.87 53.32 -22.29
CA LEU A 82 -42.42 54.40 -23.17
C LEU A 82 -41.39 53.94 -24.21
N THR A 83 -40.59 52.92 -23.89
CA THR A 83 -39.38 52.58 -24.66
C THR A 83 -39.43 51.25 -25.40
N LEU A 84 -40.41 50.38 -25.11
CA LEU A 84 -40.57 49.09 -25.79
C LEU A 84 -41.80 49.07 -26.71
N PRO A 85 -41.65 48.64 -27.98
CA PRO A 85 -42.77 48.50 -28.90
C PRO A 85 -43.69 47.34 -28.51
N ARG A 86 -44.98 47.44 -28.84
CA ARG A 86 -45.99 46.42 -28.53
C ARG A 86 -46.37 45.58 -29.74
N ALA A 87 -46.58 44.28 -29.52
CA ALA A 87 -47.16 43.35 -30.47
C ALA A 87 -48.69 43.56 -30.60
N PRO A 88 -49.33 43.03 -31.66
CA PRO A 88 -50.78 43.19 -31.87
C PRO A 88 -51.67 42.64 -30.74
N ASN A 89 -51.15 41.70 -29.96
CA ASN A 89 -51.82 41.12 -28.78
C ASN A 89 -51.66 41.97 -27.49
N GLY A 90 -51.04 43.16 -27.59
CA GLY A 90 -50.81 44.08 -26.48
C GLY A 90 -49.58 43.80 -25.63
N SER A 91 -48.87 42.68 -25.85
CA SER A 91 -47.61 42.36 -25.13
C SER A 91 -46.43 43.15 -25.68
N PHE A 92 -45.40 43.39 -24.86
CA PHE A 92 -44.16 44.03 -25.33
C PHE A 92 -43.36 43.09 -26.24
N LEU A 93 -42.75 43.64 -27.28
CA LEU A 93 -41.76 42.94 -28.09
C LEU A 93 -40.46 42.81 -27.29
N THR A 94 -39.89 41.61 -27.25
CA THR A 94 -38.81 41.25 -26.32
C THR A 94 -37.40 41.60 -26.82
N CYS A 95 -37.24 41.79 -28.13
CA CYS A 95 -35.94 41.96 -28.79
C CYS A 95 -35.80 43.28 -29.57
N LEU A 96 -36.75 44.18 -29.40
CA LEU A 96 -36.76 45.49 -30.06
C LEU A 96 -36.97 46.57 -29.02
N MET A 97 -36.34 47.71 -29.25
CA MET A 97 -36.54 48.94 -28.47
C MET A 97 -36.75 50.11 -29.42
N TYR A 98 -37.38 51.17 -28.91
CA TYR A 98 -37.36 52.45 -29.60
C TYR A 98 -35.98 53.11 -29.48
N VAL A 99 -35.53 53.73 -30.58
CA VAL A 99 -34.23 54.40 -30.64
C VAL A 99 -34.26 55.69 -29.80
N PRO A 100 -33.19 56.00 -29.04
CA PRO A 100 -33.09 57.26 -28.28
C PRO A 100 -33.24 58.50 -29.18
N VAL A 101 -33.97 59.51 -28.71
CA VAL A 101 -34.17 60.80 -29.40
C VAL A 101 -33.82 61.96 -28.46
N GLU A 102 -33.38 63.09 -29.01
CA GLU A 102 -33.07 64.32 -28.25
C GLU A 102 -34.35 65.11 -27.88
N TRP A 103 -35.34 64.44 -27.29
CA TRP A 103 -36.60 65.05 -26.84
C TRP A 103 -36.70 65.02 -25.31
N ASP A 104 -37.42 65.98 -24.73
CA ASP A 104 -37.77 65.98 -23.31
C ASP A 104 -38.93 64.99 -23.03
N LEU A 105 -39.06 64.56 -21.77
CA LEU A 105 -40.04 63.55 -21.37
C LEU A 105 -41.49 63.88 -21.77
N PRO A 106 -42.00 65.12 -21.63
CA PRO A 106 -43.34 65.49 -22.09
C PRO A 106 -43.55 65.28 -23.60
N SER A 107 -42.56 65.62 -24.43
CA SER A 107 -42.62 65.43 -25.88
C SER A 107 -42.65 63.94 -26.25
N ILE A 108 -41.85 63.11 -25.56
CA ILE A 108 -41.86 61.65 -25.76
C ILE A 108 -43.24 61.07 -25.41
N ILE A 109 -43.85 61.48 -24.30
CA ILE A 109 -45.18 61.02 -23.89
C ILE A 109 -46.27 61.46 -24.89
N GLN A 110 -46.17 62.68 -25.42
CA GLN A 110 -47.18 63.25 -26.31
C GLN A 110 -47.13 62.67 -27.73
N PHE A 111 -45.93 62.55 -28.32
CA PHE A 111 -45.76 62.17 -29.72
C PHE A 111 -45.43 60.69 -29.92
N GLY A 112 -44.95 60.01 -28.87
CA GLY A 112 -44.47 58.64 -28.95
C GLY A 112 -43.19 58.49 -29.79
N LEU A 113 -42.63 57.28 -29.79
CA LEU A 113 -41.44 56.93 -30.57
C LEU A 113 -41.85 56.02 -31.73
N ASN A 114 -41.29 56.25 -32.92
CA ASN A 114 -41.71 55.55 -34.15
C ASN A 114 -40.63 54.64 -34.77
N HIS A 115 -39.35 54.85 -34.44
CA HIS A 115 -38.25 54.06 -34.99
C HIS A 115 -37.78 53.00 -33.99
N THR A 116 -37.82 51.74 -34.41
CA THR A 116 -37.36 50.60 -33.61
C THR A 116 -36.02 50.07 -34.11
N ASP A 117 -35.18 49.62 -33.19
CA ASP A 117 -33.93 48.90 -33.46
C ASP A 117 -33.79 47.71 -32.50
N SER A 118 -32.81 46.84 -32.78
CA SER A 118 -32.36 45.78 -31.88
C SER A 118 -31.81 46.33 -30.56
N CYS A 119 -31.83 45.52 -29.50
CA CYS A 119 -31.34 45.94 -28.17
C CYS A 119 -29.86 46.33 -28.22
N GLN A 120 -29.53 47.58 -27.88
CA GLN A 120 -28.15 48.08 -27.95
C GLN A 120 -27.37 47.97 -26.62
N ASN A 121 -28.05 48.05 -25.48
CA ASN A 121 -27.43 48.14 -24.15
C ASN A 121 -27.68 46.90 -23.27
N GLY A 122 -27.80 45.72 -23.89
CA GLY A 122 -28.10 44.46 -23.20
C GLY A 122 -29.59 44.28 -22.87
N TRP A 123 -29.89 43.39 -21.93
CA TRP A 123 -31.25 42.94 -21.62
C TRP A 123 -31.58 43.02 -20.13
N ILE A 124 -32.87 43.14 -19.82
CA ILE A 124 -33.44 43.06 -18.47
C ILE A 124 -34.47 41.92 -18.42
N TYR A 125 -34.64 41.35 -17.23
CA TYR A 125 -35.55 40.21 -16.98
C TYR A 125 -36.45 40.50 -15.77
N PRO A 126 -37.51 41.31 -15.93
CA PRO A 126 -38.36 41.76 -14.81
C PRO A 126 -39.11 40.61 -14.13
N GLU A 127 -39.44 39.56 -14.89
CA GLU A 127 -40.13 38.36 -14.40
C GLU A 127 -39.16 37.29 -13.86
N MET A 128 -37.88 37.62 -13.61
CA MET A 128 -36.85 36.66 -13.20
C MET A 128 -37.15 36.08 -11.82
N LYS A 129 -37.63 34.82 -11.78
CA LYS A 129 -37.74 34.02 -10.53
C LYS A 129 -36.51 33.17 -10.23
N ARG A 130 -35.66 32.92 -11.24
CA ARG A 130 -34.47 32.06 -11.16
C ARG A 130 -33.34 32.61 -12.02
N ARG A 131 -32.11 32.50 -11.55
CA ARG A 131 -30.90 32.84 -12.33
C ARG A 131 -30.45 31.61 -13.10
N SER A 132 -30.45 31.69 -14.43
CA SER A 132 -30.16 30.61 -15.38
C SER A 132 -29.01 31.01 -16.29
N LEU A 133 -28.47 30.08 -17.10
CA LEU A 133 -27.42 30.43 -18.07
C LEU A 133 -27.92 31.43 -19.13
N ILE A 134 -29.22 31.39 -19.44
CA ILE A 134 -29.84 32.26 -20.45
C ILE A 134 -29.81 33.73 -20.02
N ASN A 135 -30.19 34.03 -18.77
CA ASN A 135 -30.28 35.41 -18.29
C ASN A 135 -28.98 35.95 -17.69
N GLU A 136 -27.98 35.10 -17.49
CA GLU A 136 -26.67 35.52 -17.00
C GLU A 136 -25.67 35.81 -18.12
N PHE A 137 -25.78 35.09 -19.24
CA PHE A 137 -24.95 35.31 -20.42
C PHE A 137 -25.73 35.91 -21.60
N ASP A 138 -26.93 36.43 -21.32
CA ASP A 138 -27.80 37.11 -22.29
C ASP A 138 -27.99 36.33 -23.61
N LEU A 139 -28.27 35.03 -23.50
CA LEU A 139 -28.38 34.12 -24.64
C LEU A 139 -29.79 34.18 -25.26
N VAL A 140 -30.15 35.33 -25.81
CA VAL A 140 -31.49 35.64 -26.35
C VAL A 140 -31.40 36.46 -27.64
N CYS A 141 -32.51 36.59 -28.37
CA CYS A 141 -32.63 37.50 -29.52
C CYS A 141 -31.63 37.22 -30.66
N GLY A 142 -31.45 35.95 -31.00
CA GLY A 142 -30.47 35.47 -31.98
C GLY A 142 -29.19 34.90 -31.34
N GLY A 143 -28.99 35.12 -30.04
CA GLY A 143 -27.92 34.54 -29.23
C GLY A 143 -28.30 33.26 -28.48
N GLU A 144 -29.49 32.70 -28.71
CA GLU A 144 -29.94 31.49 -28.01
C GLU A 144 -28.97 30.31 -28.25
N PRO A 145 -28.62 29.54 -27.20
CA PRO A 145 -27.72 28.43 -27.37
C PRO A 145 -28.46 27.32 -28.11
N ASN A 146 -27.83 26.77 -29.15
CA ASN A 146 -28.34 25.53 -29.71
C ASN A 146 -28.17 24.43 -28.65
N LYS A 147 -29.29 24.00 -28.07
CA LYS A 147 -29.33 22.96 -27.02
C LYS A 147 -28.69 21.65 -27.50
N GLU A 148 -28.71 21.40 -28.81
CA GLU A 148 -28.04 20.25 -29.42
C GLU A 148 -26.52 20.38 -29.31
N ILE A 149 -25.95 21.57 -29.53
CA ILE A 149 -24.50 21.79 -29.40
C ILE A 149 -24.04 21.48 -27.97
N VAL A 150 -24.82 21.85 -26.94
CA VAL A 150 -24.47 21.55 -25.54
C VAL A 150 -24.42 20.03 -25.31
N HIS A 151 -25.44 19.29 -25.76
CA HIS A 151 -25.45 17.83 -25.65
C HIS A 151 -24.37 17.16 -26.52
N THR A 152 -24.13 17.64 -27.73
CA THR A 152 -23.11 17.13 -28.64
C THR A 152 -21.70 17.35 -28.09
N MET A 153 -21.42 18.51 -27.49
CA MET A 153 -20.14 18.77 -26.83
C MET A 153 -19.95 17.89 -25.60
N PHE A 154 -21.01 17.70 -24.80
CA PHE A 154 -20.97 16.77 -23.67
C PHE A 154 -20.67 15.33 -24.16
N LEU A 155 -21.36 14.86 -25.20
CA LEU A 155 -21.13 13.56 -25.83
C LEU A 155 -19.74 13.44 -26.47
N ALA A 156 -19.20 14.52 -27.06
CA ALA A 156 -17.84 14.56 -27.58
C ALA A 156 -16.80 14.43 -26.46
N GLY A 157 -17.05 15.04 -25.30
CA GLY A 157 -16.23 14.83 -24.10
C GLY A 157 -16.29 13.39 -23.63
N LEU A 158 -17.48 12.77 -23.60
CA LEU A 158 -17.63 11.36 -23.24
C LEU A 158 -16.89 10.43 -24.23
N LEU A 159 -16.96 10.72 -25.54
CA LEU A 159 -16.22 10.01 -26.57
C LEU A 159 -14.70 10.10 -26.35
N THR A 160 -14.18 11.32 -26.26
CA THR A 160 -12.74 11.55 -26.08
C THR A 160 -12.24 10.95 -24.76
N GLY A 161 -13.00 11.12 -23.68
CA GLY A 161 -12.71 10.54 -22.37
C GLY A 161 -12.67 9.01 -22.41
N ALA A 162 -13.66 8.36 -23.04
CA ALA A 162 -13.70 6.90 -23.15
C ALA A 162 -12.46 6.34 -23.87
N PHE A 163 -11.99 7.02 -24.92
CA PHE A 163 -10.77 6.65 -25.63
C PHE A 163 -9.51 6.81 -24.76
N PHE A 164 -9.31 8.00 -24.16
CA PHE A 164 -8.12 8.28 -23.37
C PHE A 164 -8.08 7.49 -22.06
N PHE A 165 -9.14 7.55 -21.26
CA PHE A 165 -9.18 6.89 -19.96
C PHE A 165 -9.24 5.37 -20.07
N GLY A 166 -9.83 4.81 -21.13
CA GLY A 166 -9.74 3.37 -21.39
C GLY A 166 -8.29 2.91 -21.54
N PHE A 167 -7.51 3.61 -22.37
CA PHE A 167 -6.10 3.31 -22.58
C PHE A 167 -5.23 3.62 -21.34
N ILE A 168 -5.45 4.77 -20.70
CA ILE A 168 -4.71 5.20 -19.51
C ILE A 168 -4.91 4.20 -18.37
N THR A 169 -6.14 3.71 -18.16
CA THR A 169 -6.44 2.73 -17.11
C THR A 169 -5.67 1.42 -17.28
N ASP A 170 -5.56 0.90 -18.50
CA ASP A 170 -4.79 -0.32 -18.75
C ASP A 170 -3.28 -0.09 -18.74
N LYS A 171 -2.81 1.14 -18.99
CA LYS A 171 -1.39 1.50 -19.00
C LYS A 171 -0.83 1.88 -17.62
N LEU A 172 -1.50 2.78 -16.90
CA LEU A 172 -1.07 3.34 -15.61
C LEU A 172 -1.61 2.56 -14.40
N GLY A 173 -2.77 1.91 -14.52
CA GLY A 173 -3.45 1.23 -13.42
C GLY A 173 -4.84 1.79 -13.16
N ARG A 174 -5.66 1.07 -12.40
CA ARG A 174 -7.05 1.45 -12.10
C ARG A 174 -7.07 2.53 -11.04
N TYR A 175 -6.24 2.39 -10.00
CA TYR A 175 -6.18 3.32 -8.88
C TYR A 175 -5.74 4.75 -9.30
N PRO A 176 -4.61 4.96 -10.01
CA PRO A 176 -4.19 6.31 -10.43
C PRO A 176 -5.20 6.98 -11.35
N THR A 177 -5.88 6.19 -12.17
CA THR A 177 -6.86 6.70 -13.14
C THR A 177 -8.16 7.16 -12.48
N ILE A 178 -8.60 6.46 -11.42
CA ILE A 178 -9.71 6.93 -10.57
C ILE A 178 -9.37 8.28 -9.95
N LEU A 179 -8.17 8.44 -9.39
CA LEU A 179 -7.74 9.71 -8.79
C LEU A 179 -7.68 10.85 -9.81
N LEU A 180 -7.14 10.59 -11.00
CA LEU A 180 -7.11 11.56 -12.10
C LEU A 180 -8.52 12.00 -12.49
N SER A 181 -9.45 11.05 -12.60
CA SER A 181 -10.85 11.32 -12.95
C SER A 181 -11.55 12.14 -11.87
N LEU A 182 -11.33 11.83 -10.59
CA LEU A 182 -11.89 12.60 -9.47
C LEU A 182 -11.31 14.01 -9.35
N LEU A 183 -10.02 14.17 -9.63
CA LEU A 183 -9.35 15.48 -9.69
C LEU A 183 -9.93 16.33 -10.83
N GLU A 184 -10.09 15.75 -12.01
CA GLU A 184 -10.71 16.44 -13.15
C GLU A 184 -12.17 16.82 -12.84
N LEU A 185 -12.94 15.93 -12.21
CA LEU A 185 -14.31 16.21 -11.79
C LEU A 185 -14.37 17.31 -10.71
N MET A 186 -13.39 17.38 -9.82
CA MET A 186 -13.27 18.46 -8.84
C MET A 186 -12.97 19.80 -9.53
N ILE A 187 -11.98 19.85 -10.42
CA ILE A 187 -11.56 21.08 -11.10
C ILE A 187 -12.67 21.60 -12.00
N PHE A 188 -13.20 20.76 -12.89
CA PHE A 188 -14.16 21.21 -13.91
C PHE A 188 -15.62 21.10 -13.43
N GLY A 189 -15.96 20.12 -12.59
CA GLY A 189 -17.32 19.98 -12.05
C GLY A 189 -17.67 21.09 -11.06
N PHE A 190 -16.88 21.25 -10.01
CA PHE A 190 -17.06 22.36 -9.05
C PHE A 190 -16.71 23.71 -9.70
N GLY A 191 -15.66 23.74 -10.53
CA GLY A 191 -15.23 24.93 -11.27
C GLY A 191 -16.29 25.48 -12.24
N THR A 192 -17.26 24.67 -12.67
CA THR A 192 -18.39 25.13 -13.51
C THR A 192 -19.13 26.30 -12.86
N ALA A 193 -19.18 26.37 -11.52
CA ALA A 193 -19.80 27.48 -10.79
C ALA A 193 -19.11 28.84 -11.00
N PHE A 194 -17.89 28.88 -11.54
CA PHE A 194 -17.04 30.08 -11.65
C PHE A 194 -16.83 30.54 -13.09
N VAL A 195 -17.37 29.85 -14.09
CA VAL A 195 -17.23 30.25 -15.49
C VAL A 195 -17.83 31.63 -15.75
N SER A 196 -17.19 32.39 -16.63
CA SER A 196 -17.55 33.79 -16.94
C SER A 196 -18.17 33.96 -18.32
N SER A 197 -18.22 32.90 -19.13
CA SER A 197 -18.85 32.91 -20.45
C SER A 197 -19.46 31.56 -20.80
N PHE A 198 -20.38 31.57 -21.76
CA PHE A 198 -21.02 30.35 -22.25
C PHE A 198 -20.03 29.38 -22.91
N ASN A 199 -18.99 29.88 -23.59
CA ASN A 199 -17.95 29.04 -24.18
C ASN A 199 -17.09 28.34 -23.11
N GLN A 200 -16.74 29.05 -22.03
CA GLN A 200 -16.07 28.43 -20.88
C GLN A 200 -16.96 27.37 -20.23
N TYR A 201 -18.25 27.64 -20.09
CA TYR A 201 -19.21 26.67 -19.60
C TYR A 201 -19.19 25.39 -20.46
N ILE A 202 -19.36 25.48 -21.79
CA ILE A 202 -19.31 24.32 -22.69
C ILE A 202 -18.00 23.54 -22.54
N PHE A 203 -16.86 24.24 -22.48
CA PHE A 203 -15.56 23.59 -22.30
C PHE A 203 -15.46 22.83 -20.96
N PHE A 204 -15.93 23.42 -19.86
CA PHE A 204 -15.96 22.75 -18.56
C PHE A 204 -16.87 21.53 -18.59
N ARG A 205 -18.02 21.61 -19.26
CA ARG A 205 -18.93 20.48 -19.43
C ARG A 205 -18.33 19.34 -20.25
N PHE A 206 -17.55 19.67 -21.28
CA PHE A 206 -16.76 18.70 -22.06
C PHE A 206 -15.73 17.97 -21.18
N CYS A 207 -14.98 18.66 -20.32
CA CYS A 207 -14.04 18.02 -19.40
C CYS A 207 -14.74 17.21 -18.29
N VAL A 208 -15.88 17.69 -17.77
CA VAL A 208 -16.67 16.94 -16.79
C VAL A 208 -17.13 15.59 -17.36
N SER A 209 -17.57 15.53 -18.62
CA SER A 209 -17.99 14.26 -19.20
C SER A 209 -16.81 13.30 -19.45
N GLN A 210 -15.60 13.82 -19.73
CA GLN A 210 -14.36 13.02 -19.74
C GLN A 210 -14.09 12.40 -18.37
N ALA A 211 -14.16 13.20 -17.31
CA ALA A 211 -13.93 12.76 -15.94
C ALA A 211 -14.95 11.69 -15.50
N VAL A 212 -16.24 11.89 -15.80
CA VAL A 212 -17.31 10.94 -15.44
C VAL A 212 -17.11 9.59 -16.11
N VAL A 213 -16.81 9.57 -17.42
CA VAL A 213 -16.57 8.29 -18.13
C VAL A 213 -15.25 7.65 -17.72
N GLY A 214 -14.22 8.44 -17.42
CA GLY A 214 -12.94 7.96 -16.91
C GLY A 214 -13.10 7.26 -15.56
N TYR A 215 -13.86 7.86 -14.64
CA TYR A 215 -14.21 7.24 -13.37
C TYR A 215 -15.04 5.97 -13.59
N ALA A 216 -16.06 5.99 -14.45
CA ALA A 216 -16.90 4.82 -14.71
C ALA A 216 -16.09 3.63 -15.25
N ILE A 217 -15.20 3.85 -16.22
CA ILE A 217 -14.35 2.78 -16.80
C ILE A 217 -13.38 2.21 -15.75
N SER A 218 -12.65 3.09 -15.05
CA SER A 218 -11.61 2.68 -14.11
C SER A 218 -12.17 2.02 -12.85
N SER A 219 -13.27 2.54 -12.29
CA SER A 219 -13.98 1.92 -11.15
C SER A 219 -14.61 0.58 -11.52
N SER A 220 -15.20 0.46 -12.72
CA SER A 220 -15.76 -0.81 -13.20
C SER A 220 -14.69 -1.89 -13.31
N ALA A 221 -13.52 -1.56 -13.89
CA ALA A 221 -12.40 -2.49 -13.97
C ALA A 221 -11.91 -2.91 -12.58
N LEU A 222 -11.78 -1.96 -11.64
CA LEU A 222 -11.34 -2.23 -10.27
C LEU A 222 -12.31 -3.16 -9.51
N LEU A 223 -13.61 -2.88 -9.58
CA LEU A 223 -14.65 -3.68 -8.90
C LEU A 223 -14.73 -5.10 -9.46
N THR A 224 -14.70 -5.25 -10.79
CA THR A 224 -14.74 -6.57 -11.43
C THR A 224 -13.55 -7.43 -11.04
N GLU A 225 -12.37 -6.83 -10.92
CA GLU A 225 -11.12 -7.54 -10.62
C GLU A 225 -10.96 -7.90 -9.12
N TRP A 226 -11.57 -7.13 -8.21
CA TRP A 226 -11.54 -7.39 -6.76
C TRP A 226 -12.68 -8.25 -6.23
N LEU A 227 -13.82 -8.31 -6.92
CA LEU A 227 -14.99 -9.05 -6.47
C LEU A 227 -15.09 -10.39 -7.20
N MET A 228 -15.86 -11.33 -6.63
CA MET A 228 -16.09 -12.64 -7.21
C MET A 228 -17.57 -13.01 -7.31
N GLY A 229 -17.88 -13.93 -8.22
CA GLY A 229 -19.22 -14.49 -8.40
C GLY A 229 -20.33 -13.44 -8.47
N MET A 230 -21.37 -13.63 -7.65
CA MET A 230 -22.54 -12.75 -7.58
C MET A 230 -22.24 -11.37 -6.96
N TYR A 231 -21.21 -11.25 -6.12
CA TYR A 231 -20.87 -9.97 -5.48
C TYR A 231 -20.38 -8.92 -6.47
N ARG A 232 -19.79 -9.33 -7.61
CA ARG A 232 -19.52 -8.43 -8.75
C ARG A 232 -20.80 -7.74 -9.20
N ALA A 233 -21.84 -8.54 -9.48
CA ALA A 233 -23.13 -8.04 -9.94
C ALA A 233 -23.78 -7.12 -8.90
N TYR A 234 -23.73 -7.48 -7.61
CA TYR A 234 -24.28 -6.64 -6.54
C TYR A 234 -23.59 -5.28 -6.45
N ALA A 235 -22.27 -5.22 -6.63
CA ALA A 235 -21.54 -3.95 -6.61
C ALA A 235 -21.95 -3.00 -7.74
N PHE A 236 -22.10 -3.50 -8.97
CA PHE A 236 -22.60 -2.70 -10.09
C PHE A 236 -24.04 -2.25 -9.86
N ILE A 237 -24.91 -3.16 -9.41
CA ILE A 237 -26.32 -2.85 -9.14
C ILE A 237 -26.44 -1.75 -8.07
N LEU A 238 -25.74 -1.89 -6.94
CA LEU A 238 -25.75 -0.90 -5.87
C LEU A 238 -25.13 0.42 -6.33
N GLY A 239 -23.98 0.40 -7.01
CA GLY A 239 -23.35 1.61 -7.54
C GLY A 239 -24.27 2.39 -8.48
N HIS A 240 -24.94 1.69 -9.40
CA HIS A 240 -25.92 2.32 -10.28
C HIS A 240 -27.20 2.76 -9.54
N CYS A 241 -27.59 2.11 -8.43
CA CYS A 241 -28.66 2.66 -7.58
C CYS A 241 -28.26 4.00 -6.96
N PHE A 242 -27.02 4.13 -6.47
CA PHE A 242 -26.49 5.41 -5.98
C PHE A 242 -26.41 6.47 -7.07
N PHE A 243 -26.07 6.08 -8.30
CA PHE A 243 -26.15 6.94 -9.46
C PHE A 243 -27.57 7.49 -9.68
N ALA A 244 -28.62 6.65 -9.66
CA ALA A 244 -30.01 7.10 -9.73
C ALA A 244 -30.41 8.03 -8.58
N MET A 245 -30.00 7.71 -7.35
CA MET A 245 -30.27 8.57 -6.19
C MET A 245 -29.64 9.95 -6.36
N GLY A 246 -28.48 10.06 -7.01
CA GLY A 246 -27.87 11.35 -7.33
C GLY A 246 -28.68 12.18 -8.31
N VAL A 247 -29.39 11.57 -9.27
CA VAL A 247 -30.34 12.27 -10.17
C VAL A 247 -31.54 12.82 -9.39
N VAL A 248 -32.10 12.02 -8.50
CA VAL A 248 -33.22 12.43 -7.62
C VAL A 248 -32.78 13.58 -6.71
N PHE A 249 -31.58 13.48 -6.12
CA PHE A 249 -31.01 14.53 -5.28
C PHE A 249 -30.75 15.81 -6.06
N LEU A 250 -30.11 15.72 -7.24
CA LEU A 250 -29.90 16.85 -8.15
C LEU A 250 -31.23 17.54 -8.45
N THR A 251 -32.28 16.77 -8.78
CA THR A 251 -33.59 17.32 -9.13
C THR A 251 -34.22 18.07 -7.94
N GLY A 252 -34.13 17.52 -6.73
CA GLY A 252 -34.59 18.18 -5.51
C GLY A 252 -33.81 19.46 -5.17
N LEU A 253 -32.49 19.44 -5.38
CA LEU A 253 -31.63 20.60 -5.16
C LEU A 253 -31.90 21.69 -6.21
N ALA A 254 -32.03 21.32 -7.48
CA ALA A 254 -32.40 22.23 -8.56
C ALA A 254 -33.81 22.80 -8.39
N TYR A 255 -34.75 22.03 -7.82
CA TYR A 255 -36.08 22.56 -7.50
C TYR A 255 -36.00 23.62 -6.39
N SER A 256 -35.19 23.38 -5.36
CA SER A 256 -35.09 24.24 -4.17
C SER A 256 -34.24 25.49 -4.39
N LEU A 257 -33.21 25.41 -5.24
CA LEU A 257 -32.26 26.49 -5.47
C LEU A 257 -32.63 27.28 -6.75
N PRO A 258 -32.86 28.60 -6.65
CA PRO A 258 -33.19 29.41 -7.82
C PRO A 258 -31.96 29.85 -8.63
N HIS A 259 -30.72 29.53 -8.21
CA HIS A 259 -29.49 30.00 -8.84
C HIS A 259 -28.60 28.84 -9.30
N TRP A 260 -28.26 28.82 -10.59
CA TRP A 260 -27.45 27.74 -11.18
C TRP A 260 -26.03 27.62 -10.61
N ARG A 261 -25.30 28.72 -10.36
CA ARG A 261 -23.99 28.65 -9.68
C ARG A 261 -24.06 27.99 -8.31
N LEU A 262 -25.08 28.34 -7.52
CA LEU A 262 -25.27 27.76 -6.18
C LEU A 262 -25.55 26.26 -6.24
N LEU A 263 -26.19 25.77 -7.31
CA LEU A 263 -26.38 24.35 -7.56
C LEU A 263 -25.03 23.62 -7.61
N PHE A 264 -24.05 24.14 -8.36
CA PHE A 264 -22.71 23.55 -8.46
C PHE A 264 -21.85 23.77 -7.22
N LEU A 265 -21.97 24.93 -6.53
CA LEU A 265 -21.25 25.17 -5.28
C LEU A 265 -21.72 24.20 -4.18
N LEU A 266 -23.02 24.10 -3.92
CA LEU A 266 -23.55 23.25 -2.86
C LEU A 266 -23.52 21.77 -3.25
N GLY A 267 -23.97 21.44 -4.48
CA GLY A 267 -24.02 20.07 -4.96
C GLY A 267 -22.65 19.48 -5.30
N GLY A 268 -21.67 20.32 -5.63
CA GLY A 268 -20.31 19.89 -5.92
C GLY A 268 -19.40 19.78 -4.70
N THR A 269 -19.69 20.47 -3.59
CA THR A 269 -18.86 20.44 -2.35
C THR A 269 -18.54 19.02 -1.85
N PRO A 270 -19.46 18.02 -1.89
CA PRO A 270 -19.15 16.67 -1.44
C PRO A 270 -18.05 15.93 -2.25
N ILE A 271 -17.55 16.50 -3.35
CA ILE A 271 -16.40 15.96 -4.09
C ILE A 271 -15.08 16.12 -3.32
N PHE A 272 -14.93 17.16 -2.48
CA PHE A 272 -13.66 17.46 -1.80
C PHE A 272 -13.20 16.37 -0.82
N PRO A 273 -14.07 15.79 0.02
CA PRO A 273 -13.70 14.66 0.86
C PRO A 273 -13.12 13.47 0.08
N LEU A 274 -13.44 13.30 -1.20
CA LEU A 274 -12.92 12.20 -2.02
C LEU A 274 -11.41 12.28 -2.29
N ILE A 275 -10.74 13.41 -1.97
CA ILE A 275 -9.27 13.49 -1.96
C ILE A 275 -8.67 12.41 -1.06
N CYS A 276 -9.38 11.97 -0.01
CA CYS A 276 -8.91 10.90 0.86
C CYS A 276 -8.66 9.55 0.15
N TYR A 277 -9.15 9.38 -1.08
CA TYR A 277 -8.98 8.14 -1.85
C TYR A 277 -7.51 7.86 -2.16
N ILE A 278 -6.66 8.90 -2.15
CA ILE A 278 -5.19 8.81 -2.26
C ILE A 278 -4.59 7.89 -1.18
N TRP A 279 -5.21 7.79 -0.01
CA TRP A 279 -4.69 6.99 1.10
C TRP A 279 -5.41 5.66 1.30
N ILE A 280 -6.58 5.47 0.67
CA ILE A 280 -7.51 4.38 1.03
C ILE A 280 -7.65 3.34 -0.08
N LEU A 281 -7.62 3.75 -1.35
CA LEU A 281 -7.97 2.87 -2.47
C LEU A 281 -6.76 2.06 -2.95
N PRO A 282 -6.80 0.71 -2.94
CA PRO A 282 -5.71 -0.12 -3.45
C PRO A 282 -5.85 -0.41 -4.94
N GLU A 283 -4.74 -0.77 -5.58
CA GLU A 283 -4.71 -1.21 -6.98
C GLU A 283 -5.24 -2.65 -7.16
N SER A 284 -5.64 -3.00 -8.37
CA SER A 284 -6.11 -4.35 -8.72
C SER A 284 -4.99 -5.40 -8.68
N PRO A 285 -5.16 -6.52 -7.96
CA PRO A 285 -4.20 -7.61 -7.96
C PRO A 285 -4.09 -8.28 -9.33
N ARG A 286 -5.21 -8.44 -10.05
CA ARG A 286 -5.22 -9.07 -11.39
C ARG A 286 -4.39 -8.27 -12.38
N TRP A 287 -4.56 -6.94 -12.38
CA TRP A 287 -3.80 -6.06 -13.26
C TRP A 287 -2.31 -6.03 -12.92
N LEU A 288 -1.97 -5.97 -11.64
CA LEU A 288 -0.57 -6.01 -11.18
C LEU A 288 0.14 -7.28 -11.68
N ILE A 289 -0.53 -8.44 -11.61
CA ILE A 289 0.01 -9.70 -12.15
C ILE A 289 0.20 -9.60 -13.67
N MET A 290 -0.79 -9.07 -14.40
CA MET A 290 -0.68 -8.88 -15.86
C MET A 290 0.44 -7.90 -16.26
N LYS A 291 0.80 -6.96 -15.40
CA LYS A 291 1.93 -6.04 -15.59
C LYS A 291 3.28 -6.57 -15.12
N GLY A 292 3.33 -7.79 -14.60
CA GLY A 292 4.55 -8.38 -14.09
C GLY A 292 4.93 -7.93 -12.67
N LYS A 293 4.08 -7.14 -12.02
CA LYS A 293 4.27 -6.60 -10.67
C LYS A 293 3.76 -7.58 -9.61
N LEU A 294 4.30 -8.80 -9.63
CA LEU A 294 3.82 -9.90 -8.80
C LEU A 294 3.91 -9.60 -7.30
N GLU A 295 5.00 -8.98 -6.85
CA GLU A 295 5.16 -8.62 -5.45
C GLU A 295 4.11 -7.60 -5.01
N GLU A 296 3.89 -6.52 -5.77
CA GLU A 296 2.81 -5.54 -5.51
C GLU A 296 1.44 -6.23 -5.44
N ALA A 297 1.17 -7.19 -6.34
CA ALA A 297 -0.06 -7.97 -6.32
C ALA A 297 -0.21 -8.79 -5.03
N LYS A 298 0.86 -9.46 -4.58
CA LYS A 298 0.89 -10.17 -3.31
C LYS A 298 0.65 -9.22 -2.13
N GLN A 299 1.19 -7.99 -2.15
CA GLN A 299 0.96 -7.00 -1.08
C GLN A 299 -0.50 -6.57 -0.98
N VAL A 300 -1.14 -6.24 -2.10
CA VAL A 300 -2.54 -5.82 -2.05
C VAL A 300 -3.46 -6.97 -1.66
N LEU A 301 -3.17 -8.21 -2.09
CA LEU A 301 -3.90 -9.41 -1.67
C LEU A 301 -3.75 -9.68 -0.16
N CYS A 302 -2.52 -9.59 0.37
CA CYS A 302 -2.25 -9.77 1.80
C CYS A 302 -2.89 -8.65 2.64
N TYR A 303 -2.86 -7.41 2.17
CA TYR A 303 -3.56 -6.29 2.80
C TYR A 303 -5.08 -6.55 2.87
N ALA A 304 -5.69 -6.96 1.75
CA ALA A 304 -7.10 -7.30 1.69
C ALA A 304 -7.46 -8.46 2.63
N ALA A 305 -6.63 -9.52 2.68
CA ALA A 305 -6.79 -10.63 3.60
C ALA A 305 -6.69 -10.18 5.06
N GLY A 306 -5.71 -9.34 5.40
CA GLY A 306 -5.53 -8.76 6.73
C GLY A 306 -6.75 -7.96 7.19
N VAL A 307 -7.30 -7.09 6.35
CA VAL A 307 -8.53 -6.34 6.64
C VAL A 307 -9.74 -7.28 6.79
N ASN A 308 -9.77 -8.38 6.05
CA ASN A 308 -10.79 -9.42 6.16
C ASN A 308 -10.60 -10.36 7.36
N LYS A 309 -9.52 -10.21 8.14
CA LYS A 309 -9.12 -11.14 9.20
C LYS A 309 -8.95 -12.58 8.67
N LYS A 310 -8.41 -12.69 7.46
CA LYS A 310 -8.07 -13.95 6.78
C LYS A 310 -6.57 -13.99 6.53
N THR A 311 -6.03 -15.20 6.46
CA THR A 311 -4.61 -15.44 6.17
C THR A 311 -4.52 -16.31 4.93
N ILE A 312 -3.76 -15.86 3.93
CA ILE A 312 -3.55 -16.62 2.69
C ILE A 312 -2.40 -17.61 2.94
N PRO A 313 -2.59 -18.92 2.81
CA PRO A 313 -1.51 -19.90 2.85
C PRO A 313 -0.41 -19.53 1.86
N LEU A 314 0.85 -19.50 2.27
CA LEU A 314 1.89 -19.10 1.34
C LEU A 314 2.32 -20.17 0.34
N SER A 315 1.99 -21.44 0.59
CA SER A 315 2.02 -22.46 -0.46
C SER A 315 1.11 -22.07 -1.65
N LEU A 316 -0.02 -21.40 -1.38
CA LEU A 316 -0.91 -20.84 -2.39
C LEU A 316 -0.38 -19.49 -2.91
N LEU A 317 0.14 -18.67 -1.97
CA LEU A 317 0.96 -17.46 -2.14
C LEU A 317 1.96 -17.55 -3.30
N ASP A 318 2.81 -18.57 -3.20
CA ASP A 318 3.98 -18.81 -4.04
C ASP A 318 3.67 -19.64 -5.28
N LYS A 319 2.52 -20.32 -5.31
CA LYS A 319 1.95 -20.88 -6.54
C LYS A 319 1.48 -19.77 -7.49
N LEU A 320 1.26 -18.55 -7.01
CA LEU A 320 0.97 -17.38 -7.84
C LEU A 320 2.22 -17.05 -8.67
N GLN A 321 2.24 -17.51 -9.92
CA GLN A 321 3.33 -17.28 -10.87
C GLN A 321 2.94 -16.20 -11.89
N LEU A 322 3.95 -15.55 -12.46
CA LEU A 322 3.74 -14.76 -13.67
C LEU A 322 3.16 -15.67 -14.77
N PRO A 323 2.22 -15.20 -15.59
CA PRO A 323 1.71 -15.97 -16.71
C PRO A 323 2.88 -16.55 -17.52
N GLY A 324 2.95 -17.88 -17.62
CA GLY A 324 4.00 -18.58 -18.35
C GLY A 324 3.91 -18.27 -19.84
N LYS A 325 5.07 -17.99 -20.47
CA LYS A 325 5.26 -17.27 -21.75
C LYS A 325 5.12 -15.76 -21.58
N LYS A 326 6.06 -15.00 -22.18
CA LYS A 326 6.00 -13.54 -22.31
C LYS A 326 4.54 -13.14 -22.48
N VAL A 327 3.96 -12.41 -21.52
CA VAL A 327 2.70 -11.71 -21.74
C VAL A 327 2.95 -10.88 -22.99
N ALA A 328 2.47 -11.37 -24.15
CA ALA A 328 2.59 -10.62 -25.39
C ALA A 328 1.98 -9.27 -25.06
N SER A 329 2.71 -8.18 -25.31
CA SER A 329 2.22 -6.83 -25.04
C SER A 329 0.93 -6.66 -25.80
N ALA A 330 -0.20 -6.80 -25.11
CA ALA A 330 -1.51 -6.70 -25.73
C ALA A 330 -1.63 -5.28 -26.28
N SER A 331 -1.87 -5.20 -27.58
CA SER A 331 -1.98 -3.96 -28.31
C SER A 331 -3.43 -3.67 -28.60
N ILE A 332 -3.78 -2.38 -28.75
CA ILE A 332 -5.10 -1.98 -29.25
C ILE A 332 -5.39 -2.65 -30.60
N LEU A 333 -4.34 -2.93 -31.40
CA LEU A 333 -4.47 -3.64 -32.68
C LEU A 333 -4.98 -5.08 -32.54
N ASP A 334 -4.95 -5.67 -31.35
CA ASP A 334 -5.45 -7.03 -31.11
C ASP A 334 -6.98 -7.09 -31.17
N PHE A 335 -7.69 -5.99 -30.91
CA PHE A 335 -9.14 -5.89 -31.17
C PHE A 335 -9.50 -6.11 -32.64
N TYR A 336 -8.54 -5.87 -33.55
CA TYR A 336 -8.69 -6.13 -34.97
C TYR A 336 -8.06 -7.47 -35.40
N SER A 337 -6.88 -7.77 -34.88
CA SER A 337 -6.04 -8.90 -35.31
C SER A 337 -6.50 -10.24 -34.73
N ASN A 338 -6.98 -10.27 -33.48
CA ASN A 338 -7.48 -11.48 -32.84
C ASN A 338 -8.95 -11.71 -33.25
N LYS A 339 -9.23 -12.83 -33.93
CA LYS A 339 -10.56 -13.12 -34.50
C LYS A 339 -11.65 -13.24 -33.43
N ASP A 340 -11.35 -13.84 -32.28
CA ASP A 340 -12.31 -14.08 -31.21
C ASP A 340 -12.60 -12.80 -30.44
N LEU A 341 -11.57 -12.05 -30.07
CA LEU A 341 -11.72 -10.73 -29.44
C LEU A 341 -12.45 -9.75 -30.37
N ARG A 342 -12.16 -9.77 -31.67
CA ARG A 342 -12.87 -8.96 -32.67
C ARG A 342 -14.35 -9.31 -32.74
N LYS A 343 -14.69 -10.59 -32.84
CA LYS A 343 -16.08 -11.05 -32.89
C LYS A 343 -16.83 -10.63 -31.62
N LEU A 344 -16.24 -10.85 -30.46
CA LEU A 344 -16.77 -10.46 -29.16
C LEU A 344 -17.04 -8.94 -29.09
N THR A 345 -16.04 -8.15 -29.48
CA THR A 345 -16.11 -6.68 -29.47
C THR A 345 -17.18 -6.16 -30.42
N LEU A 346 -17.30 -6.71 -31.63
CA LEU A 346 -18.34 -6.34 -32.59
C LEU A 346 -19.75 -6.62 -32.04
N VAL A 347 -19.96 -7.77 -31.40
CA VAL A 347 -21.23 -8.09 -30.75
C VAL A 347 -21.53 -7.07 -29.64
N MET A 348 -20.57 -6.80 -28.76
CA MET A 348 -20.74 -5.81 -27.69
C MET A 348 -21.04 -4.41 -28.24
N CYS A 349 -20.35 -3.99 -29.31
CA CYS A 349 -20.62 -2.72 -29.98
C CYS A 349 -22.06 -2.62 -30.48
N SER A 350 -22.63 -3.69 -31.07
CA SER A 350 -24.02 -3.67 -31.54
C SER A 350 -25.03 -3.44 -30.41
N ILE A 351 -24.78 -4.02 -29.23
CA ILE A 351 -25.64 -3.87 -28.06
C ILE A 351 -25.46 -2.48 -27.44
N TRP A 352 -24.23 -1.98 -27.28
CA TRP A 352 -23.96 -0.62 -26.76
C TRP A 352 -24.56 0.46 -27.66
N PHE A 353 -24.51 0.28 -28.98
CA PHE A 353 -25.18 1.14 -29.94
C PHE A 353 -26.70 1.16 -29.72
N ALA A 354 -27.33 -0.03 -29.62
CA ALA A 354 -28.76 -0.15 -29.39
C ALA A 354 -29.17 0.52 -28.06
N VAL A 355 -28.45 0.25 -26.97
CA VAL A 355 -28.69 0.84 -25.66
C VAL A 355 -28.55 2.37 -25.71
N GLY A 356 -27.52 2.89 -26.37
CA GLY A 356 -27.31 4.34 -26.54
C GLY A 356 -28.43 5.01 -27.34
N CYS A 357 -28.85 4.41 -28.46
CA CYS A 357 -29.96 4.90 -29.25
C CYS A 357 -31.26 4.94 -28.43
N ASN A 358 -31.58 3.84 -27.73
CA ASN A 358 -32.82 3.72 -26.95
C ASN A 358 -32.84 4.68 -25.75
N TYR A 359 -31.69 4.93 -25.10
CA TYR A 359 -31.58 5.85 -23.97
C TYR A 359 -31.96 7.28 -24.33
N TYR A 360 -31.33 7.82 -25.37
CA TYR A 360 -31.63 9.19 -25.79
C TYR A 360 -33.01 9.31 -26.44
N MET A 361 -33.46 8.30 -27.19
CA MET A 361 -34.80 8.31 -27.80
C MET A 361 -35.92 8.38 -26.74
N LEU A 362 -35.89 7.50 -25.73
CA LEU A 362 -36.93 7.47 -24.68
C LEU A 362 -36.91 8.76 -23.84
N GLY A 363 -35.73 9.24 -23.48
CA GLY A 363 -35.57 10.50 -22.73
C GLY A 363 -36.05 11.73 -23.51
N LEU A 364 -35.90 11.75 -24.84
CA LEU A 364 -36.50 12.79 -25.68
C LEU A 364 -38.02 12.63 -25.81
N LYS A 365 -38.51 11.38 -25.89
CA LYS A 365 -39.94 11.11 -26.04
C LYS A 365 -40.76 11.57 -24.86
N ILE A 366 -40.28 11.35 -23.63
CA ILE A 366 -40.97 11.80 -22.42
C ILE A 366 -41.05 13.34 -22.34
N LYS A 367 -40.06 14.04 -22.91
CA LYS A 367 -40.04 15.51 -23.02
C LYS A 367 -41.05 16.03 -24.04
N GLU A 368 -41.21 15.35 -25.18
CA GLU A 368 -42.24 15.68 -26.18
C GLU A 368 -43.66 15.55 -25.64
N LEU A 369 -43.88 14.68 -24.66
CA LEU A 369 -45.21 14.45 -24.06
C LEU A 369 -45.67 15.60 -23.13
N GLY A 370 -44.84 16.64 -22.93
CA GLY A 370 -45.19 17.85 -22.19
C GLY A 370 -45.18 17.70 -20.67
N VAL A 371 -44.46 16.71 -20.16
CA VAL A 371 -44.25 16.50 -18.71
C VAL A 371 -43.31 17.60 -18.18
N ASP A 372 -43.56 18.07 -16.95
CA ASP A 372 -42.73 19.06 -16.27
C ASP A 372 -41.26 18.58 -16.14
N ILE A 373 -40.31 19.49 -16.29
CA ILE A 373 -38.88 19.17 -16.35
C ILE A 373 -38.35 18.45 -15.09
N TYR A 374 -38.92 18.75 -13.91
CA TYR A 374 -38.55 18.06 -12.67
C TYR A 374 -39.17 16.66 -12.61
N LEU A 375 -40.43 16.53 -13.02
CA LEU A 375 -41.12 15.23 -13.10
C LEU A 375 -40.47 14.29 -14.12
N THR A 376 -40.01 14.82 -15.24
CA THR A 376 -39.27 14.10 -16.28
C THR A 376 -37.95 13.50 -15.78
N GLN A 377 -37.36 14.01 -14.69
CA GLN A 377 -36.12 13.48 -14.12
C GLN A 377 -36.34 12.64 -12.86
N VAL A 378 -37.23 13.10 -11.96
CA VAL A 378 -37.43 12.42 -10.68
C VAL A 378 -38.17 11.09 -10.82
N ILE A 379 -39.18 11.01 -11.70
CA ILE A 379 -39.98 9.77 -11.86
C ILE A 379 -39.10 8.65 -12.45
N PRO A 380 -38.37 8.86 -13.57
CA PRO A 380 -37.42 7.87 -14.05
C PRO A 380 -36.36 7.54 -13.01
N GLY A 381 -35.72 8.54 -12.39
CA GLY A 381 -34.67 8.32 -11.37
C GLY A 381 -35.15 7.48 -10.18
N MET A 382 -36.39 7.68 -9.73
CA MET A 382 -37.00 6.84 -8.68
C MET A 382 -37.31 5.42 -9.17
N MET A 383 -37.70 5.25 -10.43
CA MET A 383 -38.00 3.95 -11.02
C MET A 383 -36.75 3.14 -11.38
N GLU A 384 -35.62 3.79 -11.65
CA GLU A 384 -34.35 3.11 -11.93
C GLU A 384 -33.83 2.29 -10.75
N VAL A 385 -34.03 2.75 -9.51
CA VAL A 385 -33.60 2.01 -8.30
C VAL A 385 -34.27 0.64 -8.19
N PRO A 386 -35.62 0.53 -8.16
CA PRO A 386 -36.27 -0.77 -8.16
C PRO A 386 -35.98 -1.58 -9.43
N ALA A 387 -35.81 -0.94 -10.60
CA ALA A 387 -35.40 -1.65 -11.82
C ALA A 387 -34.08 -2.39 -11.64
N ARG A 388 -33.08 -1.71 -11.07
CA ARG A 388 -31.74 -2.26 -10.84
C ARG A 388 -31.75 -3.30 -9.73
N LEU A 389 -32.51 -3.11 -8.65
CA LEU A 389 -32.65 -4.12 -7.59
C LEU A 389 -33.34 -5.39 -8.09
N CYS A 390 -34.31 -5.28 -9.01
CA CYS A 390 -34.93 -6.44 -9.66
C CYS A 390 -33.90 -7.30 -10.43
N CYS A 391 -32.80 -6.71 -10.93
CA CYS A 391 -31.73 -7.48 -11.58
C CYS A 391 -31.10 -8.52 -10.65
N ILE A 392 -31.06 -8.29 -9.33
CA ILE A 392 -30.55 -9.28 -8.35
C ILE A 392 -31.35 -10.59 -8.49
N PHE A 393 -32.67 -10.48 -8.40
CA PHE A 393 -33.57 -11.62 -8.52
C PHE A 393 -33.50 -12.26 -9.92
N LEU A 394 -33.47 -11.45 -10.98
CA LEU A 394 -33.43 -11.96 -12.34
C LEU A 394 -32.14 -12.74 -12.63
N ILE A 395 -30.98 -12.26 -12.16
CA ILE A 395 -29.70 -12.96 -12.34
C ILE A 395 -29.71 -14.29 -11.58
N GLU A 396 -30.26 -14.33 -10.36
CA GLU A 396 -30.35 -15.56 -9.57
C GLU A 396 -31.20 -16.64 -10.25
N GLN A 397 -32.28 -16.25 -10.93
CA GLN A 397 -33.22 -17.18 -11.58
C GLN A 397 -32.85 -17.53 -13.02
N LEU A 398 -32.50 -16.52 -13.83
CA LEU A 398 -32.36 -16.65 -15.28
C LEU A 398 -30.90 -16.71 -15.73
N LYS A 399 -29.94 -16.47 -14.85
CA LYS A 399 -28.53 -16.22 -15.15
C LYS A 399 -28.30 -14.95 -15.98
N ARG A 400 -27.03 -14.54 -16.15
CA ARG A 400 -26.68 -13.21 -16.71
C ARG A 400 -27.09 -13.07 -18.16
N ARG A 401 -26.80 -14.05 -19.00
CA ARG A 401 -27.10 -13.98 -20.44
C ARG A 401 -28.59 -13.89 -20.73
N ARG A 402 -29.41 -14.74 -20.11
CA ARG A 402 -30.87 -14.72 -20.36
C ARG A 402 -31.53 -13.49 -19.75
N THR A 403 -31.04 -13.01 -18.60
CA THR A 403 -31.51 -11.74 -18.03
C THR A 403 -31.33 -10.60 -19.02
N LEU A 404 -30.13 -10.47 -19.62
CA LEU A 404 -29.87 -9.46 -20.64
C LEU A 404 -30.78 -9.59 -21.87
N ILE A 405 -31.00 -10.82 -22.36
CA ILE A 405 -31.93 -11.06 -23.48
C ILE A 405 -33.36 -10.64 -23.12
N VAL A 406 -33.84 -10.99 -21.92
CA VAL A 406 -35.19 -10.66 -21.47
C VAL A 406 -35.38 -9.15 -21.33
N THR A 407 -34.43 -8.44 -20.71
CA THR A 407 -34.54 -6.99 -20.52
C THR A 407 -34.43 -6.24 -21.85
N LEU A 408 -33.56 -6.68 -22.76
CA LEU A 408 -33.46 -6.11 -24.12
C LEU A 408 -34.72 -6.38 -24.95
N PHE A 409 -35.30 -7.58 -24.84
CA PHE A 409 -36.53 -7.94 -25.53
C PHE A 409 -37.73 -7.13 -25.02
N GLN A 410 -37.86 -6.97 -23.70
CA GLN A 410 -38.87 -6.10 -23.10
C GLN A 410 -38.69 -4.64 -23.53
N GLY A 411 -37.46 -4.13 -23.54
CA GLY A 411 -37.15 -2.79 -24.06
C GLY A 411 -37.57 -2.61 -25.52
N ALA A 412 -37.25 -3.59 -26.39
CA ALA A 412 -37.65 -3.58 -27.80
C ALA A 412 -39.18 -3.55 -27.97
N ILE A 413 -39.92 -4.32 -27.15
CA ILE A 413 -41.39 -4.29 -27.13
C ILE A 413 -41.90 -2.90 -26.75
N MET A 414 -41.36 -2.27 -25.71
CA MET A 414 -41.82 -0.94 -25.28
C MET A 414 -41.56 0.12 -26.36
N CYS A 415 -40.42 0.06 -27.04
CA CYS A 415 -40.12 0.95 -28.18
C CYS A 415 -41.06 0.70 -29.37
N PHE A 416 -41.39 -0.56 -29.66
CA PHE A 416 -42.36 -0.90 -30.70
C PHE A 416 -43.79 -0.43 -30.34
N LEU A 417 -44.23 -0.61 -29.09
CA LEU A 417 -45.52 -0.11 -28.62
C LEU A 417 -45.60 1.43 -28.68
N SER A 418 -44.47 2.11 -28.45
CA SER A 418 -44.37 3.56 -28.60
C SER A 418 -44.53 4.03 -30.06
N LEU A 419 -44.30 3.16 -31.04
CA LEU A 419 -44.52 3.41 -32.46
C LEU A 419 -46.00 3.20 -32.87
N THR A 420 -46.64 2.18 -32.31
CA THR A 420 -47.97 1.72 -32.76
C THR A 420 -49.13 2.43 -32.08
N LEU A 421 -48.92 3.01 -30.90
CA LEU A 421 -49.97 3.71 -30.18
C LEU A 421 -50.19 5.14 -30.69
N PRO A 422 -51.46 5.57 -30.82
CA PRO A 422 -51.80 6.90 -31.30
C PRO A 422 -51.44 7.98 -30.28
N SER A 423 -51.03 9.15 -30.78
CA SER A 423 -50.59 10.29 -29.98
C SER A 423 -51.65 10.87 -29.03
N GLU A 424 -52.93 10.52 -29.21
CA GLU A 424 -54.03 10.95 -28.34
C GLU A 424 -53.98 10.27 -26.95
N LEU A 425 -53.36 9.09 -26.84
CA LEU A 425 -53.30 8.30 -25.59
C LEU A 425 -52.09 8.70 -24.72
N LYS A 426 -51.97 10.00 -24.39
CA LYS A 426 -50.80 10.56 -23.68
C LYS A 426 -50.43 9.82 -22.40
N SER A 427 -51.38 9.52 -21.52
CA SER A 427 -51.11 8.83 -20.25
C SER A 427 -50.56 7.41 -20.46
N LEU A 428 -51.06 6.70 -21.48
CA LEU A 428 -50.57 5.37 -21.84
C LEU A 428 -49.17 5.43 -22.45
N LEU A 429 -48.90 6.43 -23.29
CA LEU A 429 -47.57 6.68 -23.86
C LEU A 429 -46.53 7.03 -22.78
N VAL A 430 -46.91 7.84 -21.78
CA VAL A 430 -46.05 8.12 -20.62
C VAL A 430 -45.76 6.83 -19.85
N LEU A 431 -46.79 6.02 -19.56
CA LEU A 431 -46.60 4.75 -18.85
C LEU A 431 -45.65 3.79 -19.59
N ILE A 432 -45.83 3.64 -20.91
CA ILE A 432 -44.98 2.76 -21.73
C ILE A 432 -43.55 3.29 -21.83
N THR A 433 -43.38 4.61 -21.93
CA THR A 433 -42.05 5.23 -21.94
C THR A 433 -41.32 4.99 -20.61
N LEU A 434 -42.02 5.15 -19.48
CA LEU A 434 -41.47 4.86 -18.15
C LEU A 434 -41.14 3.38 -17.95
N LEU A 435 -41.98 2.47 -18.44
CA LEU A 435 -41.67 1.04 -18.45
C LEU A 435 -40.48 0.72 -19.37
N GLY A 436 -40.34 1.43 -20.48
CA GLY A 436 -39.18 1.37 -21.37
C GLY A 436 -37.90 1.78 -20.65
N GLU A 437 -37.90 2.93 -19.97
CA GLU A 437 -36.76 3.43 -19.19
C GLU A 437 -36.41 2.50 -18.02
N PHE A 438 -37.40 1.93 -17.34
CA PHE A 438 -37.21 0.90 -16.32
C PHE A 438 -36.44 -0.31 -16.88
N ASN A 439 -36.90 -0.86 -18.01
CA ASN A 439 -36.24 -2.01 -18.65
C ASN A 439 -34.85 -1.65 -19.20
N LEU A 440 -34.67 -0.42 -19.65
CA LEU A 440 -33.40 0.08 -20.14
C LEU A 440 -32.38 0.23 -19.01
N ALA A 441 -32.77 0.74 -17.85
CA ALA A 441 -31.91 0.86 -16.68
C ALA A 441 -31.40 -0.52 -16.18
N ALA A 442 -32.27 -1.52 -16.23
CA ALA A 442 -31.92 -2.92 -15.98
C ALA A 442 -30.93 -3.44 -17.05
N SER A 443 -31.21 -3.19 -18.34
CA SER A 443 -30.37 -3.60 -19.46
C SER A 443 -28.96 -2.98 -19.40
N ILE A 444 -28.86 -1.69 -19.10
CA ILE A 444 -27.59 -0.98 -18.92
C ILE A 444 -26.76 -1.64 -17.82
N THR A 445 -27.37 -1.90 -16.66
CA THR A 445 -26.66 -2.50 -15.52
C THR A 445 -26.18 -3.91 -15.82
N MET A 446 -27.07 -4.74 -16.40
CA MET A 446 -26.71 -6.09 -16.84
C MET A 446 -25.56 -6.10 -17.84
N PHE A 447 -25.58 -5.13 -18.75
CA PHE A 447 -24.62 -5.10 -19.82
C PHE A 447 -23.26 -4.54 -19.41
N TYR A 448 -23.21 -3.60 -18.45
CA TYR A 448 -21.96 -3.21 -17.79
C TYR A 448 -21.30 -4.41 -17.08
N ILE A 449 -22.08 -5.19 -16.33
CA ILE A 449 -21.60 -6.41 -15.67
C ILE A 449 -21.03 -7.36 -16.73
N TYR A 450 -21.82 -7.67 -17.74
CA TYR A 450 -21.47 -8.64 -18.78
C TYR A 450 -20.23 -8.22 -19.60
N THR A 451 -20.16 -6.95 -20.00
CA THR A 451 -19.02 -6.38 -20.75
C THR A 451 -17.74 -6.45 -19.92
N SER A 452 -17.81 -6.10 -18.63
CA SER A 452 -16.63 -6.11 -17.75
C SER A 452 -16.07 -7.51 -17.52
N GLU A 453 -16.93 -8.54 -17.55
CA GLU A 453 -16.54 -9.94 -17.32
C GLU A 453 -16.01 -10.65 -18.57
N LEU A 454 -16.48 -10.26 -19.75
CA LEU A 454 -16.07 -10.85 -21.02
C LEU A 454 -14.72 -10.34 -21.52
N LEU A 455 -14.37 -9.10 -21.16
CA LEU A 455 -13.13 -8.49 -21.62
C LEU A 455 -11.93 -8.99 -20.80
N PRO A 456 -10.81 -9.32 -21.46
CA PRO A 456 -9.62 -9.81 -20.79
C PRO A 456 -8.95 -8.73 -19.94
N THR A 457 -8.41 -9.08 -18.77
CA THR A 457 -7.80 -8.12 -17.82
C THR A 457 -6.76 -7.20 -18.46
N VAL A 458 -5.96 -7.71 -19.41
CA VAL A 458 -4.93 -6.94 -20.13
C VAL A 458 -5.47 -5.78 -20.99
N LEU A 459 -6.73 -5.86 -21.45
CA LEU A 459 -7.36 -4.87 -22.34
C LEU A 459 -8.78 -4.48 -21.86
N ARG A 460 -9.11 -4.75 -20.60
CA ARG A 460 -10.49 -4.61 -20.09
C ARG A 460 -10.96 -3.17 -20.14
N ALA A 461 -10.15 -2.23 -19.65
CA ALA A 461 -10.55 -0.84 -19.62
C ALA A 461 -10.56 -0.21 -21.01
N THR A 462 -9.60 -0.60 -21.86
CA THR A 462 -9.54 -0.20 -23.28
C THR A 462 -10.78 -0.70 -24.03
N GLY A 463 -11.17 -1.95 -23.82
CA GLY A 463 -12.37 -2.53 -24.42
C GLY A 463 -13.65 -1.86 -23.94
N LEU A 464 -13.77 -1.59 -22.62
CA LEU A 464 -14.86 -0.80 -22.05
C LEU A 464 -14.93 0.61 -22.66
N GLY A 465 -13.78 1.25 -22.87
CA GLY A 465 -13.66 2.52 -23.57
C GLY A 465 -14.19 2.44 -25.01
N LEU A 466 -13.72 1.48 -25.80
CA LEU A 466 -14.12 1.29 -27.20
C LEU A 466 -15.63 1.09 -27.34
N VAL A 467 -16.24 0.28 -26.49
CA VAL A 467 -17.68 0.03 -26.58
C VAL A 467 -18.51 1.21 -26.05
N SER A 468 -17.98 1.97 -25.07
CA SER A 468 -18.58 3.23 -24.61
C SER A 468 -18.59 4.30 -25.70
N LEU A 469 -17.60 4.29 -26.61
CA LEU A 469 -17.63 5.16 -27.80
C LEU A 469 -18.87 4.89 -28.65
N VAL A 470 -19.16 3.62 -28.88
CA VAL A 470 -20.27 3.19 -29.74
C VAL A 470 -21.63 3.53 -29.13
N TRP A 471 -21.73 3.52 -27.79
CA TRP A 471 -22.91 4.03 -27.08
C TRP A 471 -23.19 5.50 -27.38
N ALA A 472 -22.15 6.35 -27.30
CA ALA A 472 -22.28 7.77 -27.62
C ALA A 472 -22.63 7.99 -29.09
N VAL A 473 -22.06 7.21 -30.01
CA VAL A 473 -22.45 7.24 -31.44
C VAL A 473 -23.93 6.91 -31.63
N GLY A 474 -24.46 5.90 -30.91
CA GLY A 474 -25.89 5.58 -30.92
C GLY A 474 -26.75 6.75 -30.42
N GLY A 475 -26.34 7.37 -29.31
CA GLY A 475 -27.02 8.55 -28.76
C GLY A 475 -27.04 9.74 -29.72
N ILE A 476 -25.89 10.07 -30.33
CA ILE A 476 -25.77 11.14 -31.33
C ILE A 476 -26.66 10.84 -32.55
N SER A 477 -26.69 9.58 -33.00
CA SER A 477 -27.52 9.16 -34.14
C SER A 477 -29.01 9.39 -33.85
N SER A 478 -29.48 8.98 -32.67
CA SER A 478 -30.86 9.20 -32.25
C SER A 478 -31.19 10.69 -32.11
N LEU A 479 -30.33 11.46 -31.43
CA LEU A 479 -30.52 12.90 -31.24
C LEU A 479 -30.59 13.65 -32.57
N THR A 480 -29.73 13.30 -33.53
CA THR A 480 -29.72 13.92 -34.86
C THR A 480 -30.99 13.61 -35.64
N LEU A 481 -31.46 12.35 -35.62
CA LEU A 481 -32.68 11.96 -36.32
C LEU A 481 -33.94 12.63 -35.73
N VAL A 482 -33.99 12.80 -34.41
CA VAL A 482 -35.07 13.52 -33.73
C VAL A 482 -35.01 15.02 -34.04
N SER A 483 -33.82 15.64 -34.04
CA SER A 483 -33.65 17.07 -34.38
C SER A 483 -34.12 17.43 -35.79
N GLN A 484 -34.01 16.49 -36.73
CA GLN A 484 -34.49 16.66 -38.11
C GLN A 484 -36.01 16.40 -38.27
N ASN A 485 -36.76 16.31 -37.16
CA ASN A 485 -38.19 15.98 -37.12
C ASN A 485 -38.54 14.60 -37.70
N ILE A 486 -37.59 13.66 -37.76
CA ILE A 486 -37.81 12.30 -38.28
C ILE A 486 -37.88 11.29 -37.12
N ALA A 487 -38.69 11.57 -36.11
CA ALA A 487 -38.79 10.77 -34.89
C ALA A 487 -39.17 9.30 -35.16
N ILE A 488 -39.99 9.03 -36.19
CA ILE A 488 -40.35 7.68 -36.63
C ILE A 488 -39.10 6.89 -37.06
N LEU A 489 -38.17 7.51 -37.79
CA LEU A 489 -36.94 6.86 -38.24
C LEU A 489 -36.00 6.57 -37.07
N ALA A 490 -35.97 7.45 -36.06
CA ALA A 490 -35.22 7.20 -34.82
C ALA A 490 -35.77 5.98 -34.06
N ILE A 491 -37.10 5.83 -33.96
CA ILE A 491 -37.75 4.67 -33.32
C ILE A 491 -37.51 3.39 -34.13
N ILE A 492 -37.60 3.45 -35.47
CA ILE A 492 -37.27 2.31 -36.34
C ILE A 492 -35.81 1.88 -36.15
N LEU A 493 -34.87 2.84 -36.08
CA LEU A 493 -33.46 2.56 -35.80
C LEU A 493 -33.29 1.88 -34.43
N CYS A 494 -33.99 2.35 -33.39
CA CYS A 494 -34.01 1.72 -32.07
C CYS A 494 -34.52 0.28 -32.11
N CYS A 495 -35.60 0.01 -32.83
CA CYS A 495 -36.16 -1.34 -32.98
C CYS A 495 -35.22 -2.28 -33.77
N LEU A 496 -34.69 -1.82 -34.90
CA LEU A 496 -33.76 -2.61 -35.73
C LEU A 496 -32.46 -2.91 -34.98
N SER A 497 -31.87 -1.90 -34.33
CA SER A 497 -30.66 -2.10 -33.53
C SER A 497 -30.90 -3.04 -32.35
N ALA A 498 -32.06 -2.98 -31.69
CA ALA A 498 -32.42 -3.92 -30.63
C ALA A 498 -32.57 -5.36 -31.14
N LEU A 499 -33.17 -5.57 -32.33
CA LEU A 499 -33.27 -6.91 -32.94
C LEU A 499 -31.90 -7.48 -33.30
N VAL A 500 -31.02 -6.66 -33.87
CA VAL A 500 -29.63 -7.03 -34.17
C VAL A 500 -28.88 -7.39 -32.89
N ALA A 501 -29.02 -6.56 -31.83
CA ALA A 501 -28.44 -6.81 -30.52
C ALA A 501 -28.94 -8.14 -29.91
N LEU A 502 -30.25 -8.42 -29.96
CA LEU A 502 -30.84 -9.69 -29.48
C LEU A 502 -30.30 -10.90 -30.23
N PHE A 503 -30.20 -10.81 -31.56
CA PHE A 503 -29.64 -11.87 -32.39
C PHE A 503 -28.21 -12.18 -31.99
N TYR A 504 -27.34 -11.17 -31.88
CA TYR A 504 -25.94 -11.39 -31.51
C TYR A 504 -25.76 -11.78 -30.03
N CYS A 505 -26.58 -11.24 -29.12
CA CYS A 505 -26.53 -11.59 -27.70
C CYS A 505 -26.80 -13.08 -27.47
N SER A 506 -27.60 -13.73 -28.32
CA SER A 506 -27.84 -15.18 -28.24
C SER A 506 -26.57 -16.01 -28.46
N SER A 507 -25.59 -15.47 -29.20
CA SER A 507 -24.32 -16.13 -29.52
C SER A 507 -23.24 -15.95 -28.45
N MET A 508 -23.53 -15.20 -27.39
CA MET A 508 -22.55 -14.90 -26.34
C MET A 508 -22.51 -16.01 -25.27
N PRO A 509 -21.33 -16.22 -24.63
CA PRO A 509 -21.17 -17.25 -23.60
C PRO A 509 -21.77 -16.81 -22.26
N GLU A 510 -22.26 -17.75 -21.45
CA GLU A 510 -22.68 -17.42 -20.08
C GLU A 510 -21.46 -17.06 -19.22
N THR A 511 -21.53 -15.97 -18.43
CA THR A 511 -20.40 -15.52 -17.60
C THR A 511 -20.59 -15.83 -16.11
N GLN A 512 -21.80 -16.17 -15.69
CA GLN A 512 -22.06 -16.47 -14.28
C GLN A 512 -21.26 -17.71 -13.83
N ASP A 513 -20.59 -17.57 -12.68
CA ASP A 513 -19.73 -18.59 -12.09
C ASP A 513 -18.56 -19.03 -13.00
N GLN A 514 -18.23 -18.24 -14.02
CA GLN A 514 -17.05 -18.45 -14.86
C GLN A 514 -15.85 -17.62 -14.36
N PRO A 515 -14.61 -18.12 -14.52
CA PRO A 515 -13.40 -17.34 -14.22
C PRO A 515 -13.28 -16.15 -15.17
N LEU A 516 -12.59 -15.10 -14.73
CA LEU A 516 -12.34 -13.94 -15.56
C LEU A 516 -11.24 -14.25 -16.59
N PRO A 517 -11.38 -13.83 -17.85
CA PRO A 517 -10.30 -13.93 -18.80
C PRO A 517 -9.21 -12.93 -18.40
N ASP A 518 -7.97 -13.41 -18.25
CA ASP A 518 -6.83 -12.55 -17.94
C ASP A 518 -6.01 -12.21 -19.18
N THR A 519 -5.86 -13.15 -20.13
CA THR A 519 -5.10 -13.00 -21.38
C THR A 519 -5.94 -13.28 -22.63
N LEU A 520 -5.38 -12.97 -23.81
CA LEU A 520 -6.03 -13.21 -25.10
C LEU A 520 -6.19 -14.70 -25.46
N GLU A 521 -5.38 -15.58 -24.87
CA GLU A 521 -5.41 -17.02 -25.16
C GLU A 521 -6.63 -17.72 -24.55
N HIS A 522 -7.23 -17.13 -23.51
CA HIS A 522 -8.37 -17.70 -22.77
C HIS A 522 -9.74 -17.27 -23.34
N ILE A 523 -9.76 -16.55 -24.46
CA ILE A 523 -10.99 -16.08 -25.12
C ILE A 523 -11.58 -17.17 -26.05
N ALA A 524 -10.84 -18.24 -26.34
CA ALA A 524 -11.30 -19.30 -27.24
C ALA A 524 -12.48 -20.10 -26.66
N PRO A 525 -13.51 -20.46 -27.44
CA PRO A 525 -14.66 -21.21 -26.94
C PRO A 525 -14.25 -22.64 -26.56
N HIS A 526 -14.52 -23.04 -25.32
CA HIS A 526 -14.45 -24.42 -24.82
C HIS A 526 -15.33 -25.36 -25.66
N THR A 527 -14.74 -25.93 -26.70
CA THR A 527 -15.23 -27.07 -27.47
C THR A 527 -14.04 -27.97 -27.79
N ARG A 528 -13.42 -28.54 -26.74
CA ARG A 528 -12.61 -29.76 -26.86
C ARG A 528 -13.19 -30.81 -25.93
N SER A 529 -13.51 -31.96 -26.52
CA SER A 529 -14.19 -33.08 -25.90
C SER A 529 -13.37 -33.71 -24.78
N ILE A 530 -14.06 -34.04 -23.69
CA ILE A 530 -13.61 -34.62 -22.41
C ILE A 530 -13.02 -36.06 -22.56
N SER A 531 -12.59 -36.46 -23.76
CA SER A 531 -12.26 -37.86 -24.07
C SER A 531 -10.76 -38.20 -24.17
N GLU A 532 -9.85 -37.22 -24.13
CA GLU A 532 -8.41 -37.48 -24.39
C GLU A 532 -7.47 -37.27 -23.19
N GLU A 533 -7.92 -36.69 -22.08
CA GLU A 533 -7.07 -36.50 -20.88
C GLU A 533 -7.19 -37.63 -19.83
N LEU A 534 -8.03 -38.65 -20.08
CA LEU A 534 -8.31 -39.71 -19.11
C LEU A 534 -7.28 -40.87 -19.09
N SER A 535 -6.12 -40.74 -19.75
CA SER A 535 -5.19 -41.87 -19.94
C SER A 535 -3.83 -41.72 -19.26
N ASN A 536 -3.51 -40.63 -18.58
CA ASN A 536 -2.21 -40.45 -17.94
C ASN A 536 -2.36 -39.75 -16.59
N GLU A 537 -2.81 -40.46 -15.56
CA GLU A 537 -2.46 -40.18 -14.16
C GLU A 537 -2.96 -41.34 -13.28
N ASP A 538 -2.12 -42.38 -13.21
CA ASP A 538 -2.13 -43.35 -12.12
C ASP A 538 -0.90 -43.07 -11.24
N MET A 539 -1.08 -43.22 -9.92
CA MET A 539 -0.09 -43.18 -8.83
C MET A 539 0.27 -41.80 -8.27
N LEU A 540 -0.40 -41.38 -7.18
CA LEU A 540 0.06 -41.62 -5.81
C LEU A 540 -0.95 -41.01 -4.81
N SER A 541 -1.52 -41.86 -3.96
CA SER A 541 -2.27 -41.45 -2.77
C SER A 541 -1.34 -41.15 -1.60
N ASP A 542 -1.90 -40.43 -0.63
CA ASP A 542 -1.47 -40.28 0.77
C ASP A 542 -0.48 -39.14 1.08
N ASP A 543 -1.04 -37.97 1.47
CA ASP A 543 -0.86 -37.44 2.84
C ASP A 543 -1.67 -36.14 3.05
N VAL A 544 -2.89 -36.22 3.63
CA VAL A 544 -3.76 -35.05 3.89
C VAL A 544 -3.63 -34.53 5.33
N THR A 545 -2.70 -35.07 6.12
CA THR A 545 -2.51 -34.66 7.53
C THR A 545 -1.26 -33.84 7.82
N GLU A 546 -0.44 -33.53 6.81
CA GLU A 546 0.79 -32.72 6.97
C GLU A 546 0.69 -31.29 6.39
N GLU A 547 -0.34 -31.00 5.59
CA GLU A 547 -0.48 -29.75 4.83
C GLU A 547 -1.12 -28.60 5.64
N ALA A 548 -1.78 -28.90 6.77
CA ALA A 548 -2.37 -27.89 7.66
C ALA A 548 -1.32 -27.20 8.54
N ALA A 549 -0.15 -27.80 8.75
CA ALA A 549 0.93 -27.27 9.58
C ALA A 549 1.91 -26.37 8.80
N LYS A 550 2.03 -26.54 7.47
CA LYS A 550 2.94 -25.76 6.60
C LYS A 550 2.40 -24.37 6.22
N ASN A 551 1.09 -24.12 6.37
CA ASN A 551 0.45 -22.89 5.91
C ASN A 551 0.50 -21.71 6.90
N THR A 552 1.02 -21.91 8.11
CA THR A 552 1.17 -20.87 9.13
C THR A 552 2.51 -20.12 9.02
N ILE A 553 3.47 -20.63 8.23
CA ILE A 553 4.89 -20.25 8.30
C ILE A 553 5.30 -19.07 7.39
N LEU A 554 4.58 -18.71 6.33
CA LEU A 554 5.02 -17.57 5.48
C LEU A 554 4.15 -16.29 5.43
N ASN A 555 3.19 -16.17 6.36
CA ASN A 555 2.56 -14.95 6.92
C ASN A 555 3.28 -13.58 6.89
N ALA A 556 4.61 -13.60 6.86
CA ALA A 556 5.44 -12.70 7.66
C ALA A 556 6.40 -11.81 6.86
N ARG A 557 6.24 -11.74 5.54
CA ARG A 557 7.06 -10.88 4.68
C ARG A 557 6.18 -10.26 3.63
N ILE A 558 5.67 -9.05 3.88
CA ILE A 558 5.36 -8.03 2.86
C ILE A 558 4.79 -6.78 3.57
N ILE A 559 5.32 -5.61 3.17
CA ILE A 559 4.97 -4.20 3.46
C ILE A 559 6.02 -3.47 4.32
N PHE A 560 6.90 -2.70 3.67
CA PHE A 560 6.79 -1.23 3.67
C PHE A 560 7.73 -0.55 2.65
N LYS A 561 7.17 0.40 1.90
CA LYS A 561 7.80 1.72 1.71
C LYS A 561 6.70 2.81 1.59
N PRO A 562 6.82 3.95 2.30
CA PRO A 562 5.84 5.06 2.30
C PRO A 562 6.26 6.23 1.39
N GLN A 563 5.30 7.03 0.92
CA GLN A 563 5.21 8.51 1.12
C GLN A 563 4.28 9.23 0.12
N LEU A 564 3.44 10.14 0.64
CA LEU A 564 3.17 11.48 0.08
C LEU A 564 2.53 12.39 1.16
N THR A 565 3.22 13.49 1.45
CA THR A 565 2.98 14.52 2.49
C THR A 565 2.25 15.75 1.94
N VAL A 566 1.20 16.29 2.61
CA VAL A 566 0.87 17.74 2.73
C VAL A 566 -0.13 18.00 3.92
N PRO A 567 -0.44 19.25 4.38
CA PRO A 567 -0.27 19.72 5.77
C PRO A 567 -1.60 19.93 6.55
N ALA A 568 -1.50 20.05 7.88
CA ALA A 568 -2.66 20.24 8.76
C ALA A 568 -2.90 21.73 9.12
N ALA A 569 -4.16 22.17 9.03
CA ALA A 569 -4.66 23.40 9.64
C ALA A 569 -6.10 23.22 10.16
N LEU A 570 -6.32 23.62 11.43
CA LEU A 570 -7.56 23.95 12.19
C LEU A 570 -8.65 22.84 12.31
N GLU A 571 -9.40 22.61 13.40
CA GLU A 571 -9.66 23.19 14.74
C GLU A 571 -10.44 22.09 15.55
N VAL A 572 -10.14 21.82 16.84
CA VAL A 572 -10.85 22.30 18.07
C VAL A 572 -12.37 22.02 18.03
N ALA A 573 -13.00 21.08 18.77
CA ALA A 573 -13.27 20.96 20.22
C ALA A 573 -14.42 19.91 20.42
N PRO A 574 -15.00 19.65 21.62
CA PRO A 574 -14.44 19.43 22.95
C PRO A 574 -14.97 18.14 23.62
N GLU A 575 -14.41 17.86 24.80
CA GLU A 575 -14.80 16.85 25.80
C GLU A 575 -16.27 16.91 26.23
N CYS A 576 -16.80 15.74 26.62
CA CYS A 576 -17.91 15.64 27.58
C CYS A 576 -17.56 14.61 28.66
N LYS A 577 -17.41 15.11 29.89
CA LYS A 577 -17.29 14.35 31.14
C LYS A 577 -18.50 14.63 32.04
N ALA A 578 -18.72 13.68 32.95
CA ALA A 578 -19.55 13.72 34.16
C ALA A 578 -21.07 13.57 33.92
N ALA A 579 -21.89 12.95 34.78
CA ALA A 579 -21.82 12.46 36.17
C ALA A 579 -22.92 11.36 36.30
N GLY A 580 -23.06 10.47 37.28
CA GLY A 580 -22.72 10.46 38.70
C GLY A 580 -23.99 10.13 39.53
N ALA A 581 -23.81 9.41 40.65
CA ALA A 581 -24.67 9.27 41.86
C ALA A 581 -25.23 7.85 42.17
N PRO A 582 -25.56 7.51 43.44
CA PRO A 582 -24.76 7.58 44.68
C PRO A 582 -24.88 6.33 45.61
N GLY A 583 -24.04 6.22 46.65
CA GLY A 583 -24.12 5.24 47.77
C GLY A 583 -25.26 5.51 48.77
N PRO A 584 -25.45 4.75 49.89
CA PRO A 584 -24.52 4.58 51.05
C PRO A 584 -24.53 3.12 51.65
N GLY A 585 -23.83 2.65 52.70
CA GLY A 585 -23.02 3.21 53.80
C GLY A 585 -22.51 2.08 54.77
N ASP A 586 -21.81 2.49 55.83
CA ASP A 586 -20.75 1.86 56.66
C ASP A 586 -21.03 0.73 57.72
N ARG A 587 -20.01 -0.17 57.91
CA ARG A 587 -19.26 -0.67 59.14
C ARG A 587 -19.94 -1.42 60.36
N PRO A 588 -19.21 -1.97 61.39
CA PRO A 588 -17.90 -2.70 61.53
C PRO A 588 -17.86 -3.88 62.59
N GLY A 589 -16.69 -4.56 62.77
CA GLY A 589 -16.22 -5.25 64.01
C GLY A 589 -15.97 -6.78 63.87
N GLY A 590 -15.01 -7.49 64.49
CA GLY A 590 -14.00 -7.30 65.55
C GLY A 590 -13.24 -8.65 65.80
N ALA A 591 -12.27 -8.65 66.74
CA ALA A 591 -11.08 -9.53 66.82
C ALA A 591 -11.12 -10.82 67.71
N ARG A 592 -9.94 -11.51 67.76
CA ARG A 592 -9.36 -12.49 68.76
C ARG A 592 -9.40 -13.97 68.31
N GLY A 593 -8.42 -14.86 68.51
CA GLY A 593 -7.11 -14.92 69.18
C GLY A 593 -6.65 -16.40 69.23
N GLY A 594 -5.34 -16.71 69.23
CA GLY A 594 -4.79 -18.10 69.37
C GLY A 594 -4.86 -18.63 70.83
N PRO A 595 -4.06 -19.65 71.28
CA PRO A 595 -2.95 -20.37 70.61
C PRO A 595 -2.85 -21.92 70.88
N GLY A 596 -1.84 -22.60 70.30
CA GLY A 596 -1.00 -23.58 71.03
C GLY A 596 -0.75 -25.01 70.47
N VAL A 597 0.52 -25.28 70.05
CA VAL A 597 1.45 -26.45 70.30
C VAL A 597 0.93 -27.90 70.09
N SER A 598 1.60 -28.93 69.52
CA SER A 598 3.01 -29.36 69.52
C SER A 598 3.34 -30.45 68.48
N ALA A 599 4.64 -30.60 68.19
CA ALA A 599 5.30 -31.50 67.22
C ALA A 599 5.70 -32.89 67.77
N ARG A 600 5.94 -33.89 66.89
CA ARG A 600 7.28 -34.42 66.51
C ARG A 600 7.30 -35.89 65.99
N TRP A 601 8.02 -36.07 64.85
CA TRP A 601 9.04 -37.07 64.46
C TRP A 601 8.79 -38.60 64.53
N SER A 602 9.08 -39.32 63.44
CA SER A 602 10.33 -40.12 63.28
C SER A 602 10.40 -40.86 61.92
N ALA A 603 11.62 -41.19 61.49
CA ALA A 603 12.01 -41.80 60.21
C ALA A 603 12.69 -43.18 60.41
N ALA A 604 12.75 -44.03 59.36
CA ALA A 604 13.75 -45.11 59.11
C ALA A 604 13.41 -45.87 57.79
N THR A 605 14.16 -45.81 56.69
CA THR A 605 15.39 -46.56 56.24
C THR A 605 15.27 -48.04 55.80
N VAL A 606 15.46 -48.28 54.48
CA VAL A 606 16.38 -49.23 53.77
C VAL A 606 16.08 -50.76 53.62
N ARG A 607 15.80 -51.17 52.35
CA ARG A 607 16.23 -52.34 51.47
C ARG A 607 16.27 -53.81 52.02
N PRO A 608 16.52 -54.87 51.18
CA PRO A 608 16.04 -55.28 49.84
C PRO A 608 15.63 -56.80 49.79
N ARG A 609 15.10 -57.33 48.66
CA ARG A 609 15.30 -58.76 48.28
C ARG A 609 14.94 -59.10 46.83
N GLU A 610 15.82 -59.86 46.20
CA GLU A 610 15.76 -60.48 44.87
C GLU A 610 14.90 -61.75 44.83
N GLY A 611 14.46 -62.18 43.64
CA GLY A 611 13.90 -63.52 43.40
C GLY A 611 13.28 -63.70 42.00
N LEU A 612 14.02 -64.39 41.12
CA LEU A 612 13.73 -64.77 39.74
C LEU A 612 12.48 -65.66 39.54
N THR A 613 11.75 -65.46 38.44
CA THR A 613 11.20 -66.51 37.55
C THR A 613 10.73 -65.93 36.20
N GLU A 614 11.37 -66.31 35.10
CA GLU A 614 10.79 -66.41 33.74
C GLU A 614 10.28 -67.86 33.51
N PRO A 615 9.50 -68.24 32.44
CA PRO A 615 9.29 -67.56 31.15
C PRO A 615 7.85 -67.59 30.57
N ARG A 616 7.56 -66.73 29.57
CA ARG A 616 7.08 -67.12 28.21
C ARG A 616 6.66 -65.91 27.36
N ALA A 617 7.07 -65.98 26.10
CA ALA A 617 6.99 -64.97 25.06
C ALA A 617 5.58 -64.66 24.55
N ALA A 618 5.34 -63.39 24.25
CA ALA A 618 4.50 -62.91 23.14
C ALA A 618 5.03 -61.53 22.73
N GLY A 619 5.50 -61.41 21.49
CA GLY A 619 6.17 -60.22 20.99
C GLY A 619 5.23 -59.07 20.67
N SER A 620 5.68 -57.85 20.96
CA SER A 620 5.86 -56.76 19.98
C SER A 620 6.32 -55.49 20.71
N SER A 621 7.13 -54.67 20.04
CA SER A 621 7.63 -53.34 20.45
C SER A 621 8.95 -53.29 21.24
N ALA A 622 10.00 -53.87 20.68
CA ALA A 622 11.34 -53.30 20.84
C ALA A 622 11.53 -52.20 19.78
N ALA A 623 11.22 -50.95 20.13
CA ALA A 623 11.75 -49.72 19.51
C ALA A 623 11.30 -48.45 20.28
N MET A 624 11.45 -48.42 21.61
CA MET A 624 11.66 -47.13 22.30
C MET A 624 13.16 -46.96 22.44
N ALA A 625 13.77 -46.38 21.41
CA ALA A 625 15.15 -45.94 21.48
C ALA A 625 15.26 -44.81 22.51
N GLU A 626 16.18 -44.96 23.47
CA GLU A 626 16.78 -43.87 24.22
C GLU A 626 17.14 -42.73 23.25
N ARG A 627 16.38 -41.63 23.32
CA ARG A 627 16.68 -40.41 22.57
C ARG A 627 17.86 -39.76 23.29
N ALA A 628 19.05 -39.78 22.69
CA ALA A 628 20.22 -39.08 23.24
C ALA A 628 19.85 -37.63 23.58
N ALA A 629 20.25 -37.15 24.76
CA ALA A 629 19.98 -35.78 25.21
C ALA A 629 20.62 -34.78 24.23
N ARG A 630 19.80 -33.98 23.54
CA ARG A 630 20.26 -33.01 22.55
C ARG A 630 20.44 -31.64 23.21
N HIS A 631 21.58 -31.45 23.86
CA HIS A 631 21.96 -30.17 24.44
C HIS A 631 22.02 -29.05 23.40
N CYS A 632 21.57 -27.85 23.78
CA CYS A 632 21.49 -26.72 22.85
C CYS A 632 21.80 -25.37 23.51
N CYS A 633 22.05 -24.36 22.68
CA CYS A 633 22.04 -22.96 23.08
C CYS A 633 20.94 -22.20 22.36
N LEU A 634 20.37 -21.18 23.03
CA LEU A 634 19.39 -20.28 22.42
C LEU A 634 20.04 -18.99 21.94
N GLY A 635 19.68 -18.59 20.72
CA GLY A 635 20.05 -17.31 20.14
C GLY A 635 18.82 -16.43 19.93
N TRP A 636 18.74 -15.34 20.68
CA TRP A 636 17.63 -14.40 20.63
C TRP A 636 17.92 -13.21 19.71
N ASP A 637 16.89 -12.59 19.15
CA ASP A 637 17.00 -11.34 18.38
C ASP A 637 15.80 -10.45 18.67
N PHE A 638 16.03 -9.38 19.45
CA PHE A 638 15.08 -8.32 19.75
C PHE A 638 15.19 -7.23 18.68
N SER A 639 14.66 -7.53 17.51
CA SER A 639 14.70 -6.68 16.32
C SER A 639 13.62 -5.58 16.36
N THR A 640 13.62 -4.70 15.37
CA THR A 640 12.66 -3.58 15.27
C THR A 640 11.22 -4.03 15.09
N GLN A 641 10.98 -5.12 14.35
CA GLN A 641 9.62 -5.56 13.96
C GLN A 641 9.13 -6.81 14.70
N GLN A 642 10.03 -7.51 15.38
CA GLN A 642 9.76 -8.82 15.98
C GLN A 642 10.81 -9.21 17.02
N VAL A 643 10.43 -10.12 17.91
CA VAL A 643 11.37 -10.94 18.69
C VAL A 643 11.47 -12.30 18.05
N LYS A 644 12.69 -12.80 17.81
CA LYS A 644 12.96 -14.14 17.28
C LYS A 644 13.84 -14.95 18.23
N VAL A 645 13.75 -16.27 18.10
CA VAL A 645 14.64 -17.22 18.77
C VAL A 645 15.01 -18.36 17.84
N VAL A 646 16.26 -18.82 17.91
CA VAL A 646 16.70 -20.10 17.34
C VAL A 646 17.30 -20.97 18.43
N ALA A 647 17.11 -22.29 18.33
CA ALA A 647 17.88 -23.25 19.12
C ALA A 647 18.90 -23.96 18.22
N VAL A 648 20.15 -23.97 18.67
CA VAL A 648 21.28 -24.56 17.97
C VAL A 648 21.85 -25.68 18.84
N ASP A 649 22.03 -26.87 18.28
CA ASP A 649 22.61 -28.00 19.00
C ASP A 649 24.14 -27.93 19.11
N ALA A 650 24.74 -28.88 19.82
CA ALA A 650 26.19 -28.96 19.99
C ALA A 650 26.96 -29.16 18.66
N GLU A 651 26.29 -29.70 17.64
CA GLU A 651 26.79 -29.84 16.27
C GLU A 651 26.65 -28.54 15.44
N LEU A 652 26.22 -27.45 16.07
CA LEU A 652 26.02 -26.12 15.48
C LEU A 652 24.97 -26.10 14.36
N SER A 653 23.99 -26.98 14.44
CA SER A 653 22.83 -27.05 13.54
C SER A 653 21.61 -26.42 14.18
N VAL A 654 20.96 -25.51 13.44
CA VAL A 654 19.66 -24.94 13.85
C VAL A 654 18.60 -26.02 13.72
N PHE A 655 17.86 -26.30 14.80
CA PHE A 655 16.81 -27.32 14.80
C PHE A 655 15.45 -26.81 15.27
N TYR A 656 15.39 -25.57 15.76
CA TYR A 656 14.17 -24.91 16.19
C TYR A 656 14.27 -23.42 15.90
N GLU A 657 13.17 -22.83 15.47
CA GLU A 657 13.02 -21.39 15.24
C GLU A 657 11.58 -20.97 15.54
N ASP A 658 11.41 -19.82 16.18
CA ASP A 658 10.10 -19.19 16.36
C ASP A 658 10.24 -17.65 16.39
N SER A 659 9.12 -16.95 16.18
CA SER A 659 9.05 -15.50 16.20
C SER A 659 7.71 -14.95 16.71
N VAL A 660 7.75 -13.71 17.19
CA VAL A 660 6.58 -12.89 17.52
C VAL A 660 6.74 -11.55 16.82
N HIS A 661 5.79 -11.22 15.94
CA HIS A 661 5.78 -10.00 15.13
C HIS A 661 4.93 -8.93 15.80
N PHE A 662 5.50 -7.75 16.05
CA PHE A 662 4.86 -6.72 16.87
C PHE A 662 3.52 -6.25 16.30
N ASP A 663 3.46 -5.83 15.03
CA ASP A 663 2.24 -5.29 14.42
C ASP A 663 1.15 -6.35 14.19
N ARG A 664 1.52 -7.63 14.17
CA ARG A 664 0.59 -8.75 13.95
C ARG A 664 0.07 -9.31 15.26
N ASP A 665 0.97 -9.54 16.21
CA ASP A 665 0.71 -10.30 17.43
C ASP A 665 0.43 -9.39 18.63
N LEU A 666 0.82 -8.11 18.58
CA LEU A 666 0.62 -7.11 19.63
C LEU A 666 -0.01 -5.82 19.09
N VAL A 667 -1.10 -5.98 18.32
CA VAL A 667 -1.83 -4.89 17.64
C VAL A 667 -2.28 -3.76 18.59
N GLU A 668 -2.45 -4.04 19.87
CA GLU A 668 -2.89 -3.08 20.88
C GLU A 668 -1.90 -1.92 21.09
N PHE A 669 -0.62 -2.11 20.76
CA PHE A 669 0.37 -1.03 20.84
C PHE A 669 0.29 -0.09 19.64
N GLY A 670 -0.44 -0.42 18.56
CA GLY A 670 -0.68 0.46 17.42
C GLY A 670 0.60 0.85 16.65
N THR A 671 1.61 -0.01 16.66
CA THR A 671 2.86 0.21 15.90
C THR A 671 2.67 -0.04 14.41
N GLN A 672 3.56 0.54 13.60
CA GLN A 672 3.72 0.22 12.17
C GLN A 672 5.21 0.01 11.89
N GLY A 673 5.58 -1.16 11.38
CA GLY A 673 6.96 -1.62 11.36
C GLY A 673 7.53 -1.81 12.77
N GLY A 674 6.72 -2.11 13.78
CA GLY A 674 7.15 -2.25 15.17
C GLY A 674 7.55 -0.94 15.87
N VAL A 675 7.26 0.21 15.26
CA VAL A 675 7.60 1.54 15.77
C VAL A 675 6.40 2.49 15.70
N HIS A 676 6.49 3.60 16.43
CA HIS A 676 5.68 4.80 16.24
C HIS A 676 6.57 5.88 15.62
N VAL A 677 6.20 6.33 14.41
CA VAL A 677 6.75 7.56 13.84
C VAL A 677 5.88 8.72 14.37
N HIS A 678 6.49 9.62 15.12
CA HIS A 678 5.78 10.73 15.76
C HIS A 678 5.42 11.82 14.74
N LYS A 679 4.62 12.80 15.18
CA LYS A 679 4.08 13.88 14.33
C LYS A 679 5.15 14.74 13.66
N ASP A 680 6.35 14.83 14.24
CA ASP A 680 7.47 15.59 13.70
C ASP A 680 8.14 14.90 12.49
N GLY A 681 7.81 13.62 12.23
CA GLY A 681 8.42 12.83 11.16
C GLY A 681 9.89 12.47 11.40
N LEU A 682 10.44 12.78 12.57
CA LEU A 682 11.85 12.57 12.94
C LEU A 682 11.99 11.67 14.16
N THR A 683 11.11 11.82 15.15
CA THR A 683 11.12 11.02 16.37
C THR A 683 10.50 9.65 16.08
N VAL A 684 11.23 8.58 16.40
CA VAL A 684 10.79 7.20 16.16
C VAL A 684 11.04 6.35 17.40
N THR A 685 9.99 5.75 17.94
CA THR A 685 10.03 5.02 19.21
C THR A 685 9.35 3.65 19.12
N SER A 686 9.63 2.76 20.07
CA SER A 686 8.86 1.53 20.29
C SER A 686 8.47 1.43 21.78
N PRO A 687 7.24 0.99 22.11
CA PRO A 687 6.86 0.79 23.50
C PRO A 687 7.66 -0.33 24.16
N VAL A 688 8.32 -0.08 25.29
CA VAL A 688 9.15 -1.09 25.98
C VAL A 688 8.35 -2.31 26.45
N LEU A 689 7.09 -2.10 26.88
CA LEU A 689 6.21 -3.19 27.32
C LEU A 689 5.79 -4.11 26.18
N MET A 690 5.85 -3.64 24.93
CA MET A 690 5.64 -4.50 23.76
C MET A 690 6.76 -5.52 23.64
N TRP A 691 8.02 -5.14 23.88
CA TRP A 691 9.15 -6.08 23.90
C TRP A 691 9.05 -7.09 25.05
N VAL A 692 8.62 -6.65 26.24
CA VAL A 692 8.40 -7.55 27.39
C VAL A 692 7.30 -8.56 27.07
N GLN A 693 6.16 -8.10 26.56
CA GLN A 693 5.04 -8.98 26.23
C GLN A 693 5.34 -9.90 25.05
N ALA A 694 6.12 -9.45 24.07
CA ALA A 694 6.56 -10.31 22.97
C ALA A 694 7.43 -11.47 23.48
N LEU A 695 8.26 -11.23 24.50
CA LEU A 695 9.04 -12.28 25.16
C LEU A 695 8.14 -13.29 25.92
N ASP A 696 7.11 -12.81 26.63
CA ASP A 696 6.11 -13.71 27.24
C ASP A 696 5.46 -14.60 26.16
N ILE A 697 4.98 -14.00 25.07
CA ILE A 697 4.28 -14.73 24.00
C ILE A 697 5.20 -15.79 23.37
N ILE A 698 6.44 -15.45 23.01
CA ILE A 698 7.32 -16.41 22.34
C ILE A 698 7.74 -17.56 23.25
N LEU A 699 7.97 -17.31 24.55
CA LEU A 699 8.27 -18.38 25.51
C LEU A 699 7.08 -19.31 25.74
N GLU A 700 5.85 -18.77 25.80
CA GLU A 700 4.65 -19.60 25.87
C GLU A 700 4.42 -20.39 24.57
N LYS A 701 4.70 -19.81 23.39
CA LYS A 701 4.67 -20.54 22.11
C LYS A 701 5.67 -21.69 22.08
N MET A 702 6.90 -21.45 22.53
CA MET A 702 7.93 -22.48 22.67
C MET A 702 7.45 -23.62 23.56
N LYS A 703 6.95 -23.30 24.76
CA LYS A 703 6.39 -24.28 25.70
C LYS A 703 5.23 -25.06 25.09
N ALA A 704 4.29 -24.38 24.43
CA ALA A 704 3.13 -25.00 23.80
C ALA A 704 3.50 -25.91 22.62
N SER A 705 4.58 -25.58 21.90
CA SER A 705 5.13 -26.43 20.83
C SER A 705 5.87 -27.68 21.32
N GLY A 706 6.04 -27.83 22.64
CA GLY A 706 6.78 -28.93 23.26
C GLY A 706 8.29 -28.76 23.22
N PHE A 707 8.80 -27.52 23.15
CA PHE A 707 10.24 -27.25 23.23
C PHE A 707 10.79 -27.68 24.61
N ASP A 708 11.84 -28.51 24.61
CA ASP A 708 12.46 -29.01 25.84
C ASP A 708 13.51 -28.01 26.38
N PHE A 709 13.05 -27.10 27.25
CA PHE A 709 13.91 -26.12 27.90
C PHE A 709 14.99 -26.73 28.78
N SER A 710 14.84 -27.98 29.24
CA SER A 710 15.81 -28.65 30.12
C SER A 710 17.16 -28.90 29.44
N GLN A 711 17.20 -28.87 28.10
CA GLN A 711 18.41 -29.08 27.30
C GLN A 711 19.24 -27.80 27.08
N VAL A 712 18.74 -26.62 27.47
CA VAL A 712 19.39 -25.34 27.18
C VAL A 712 20.58 -25.11 28.12
N LEU A 713 21.79 -25.20 27.57
CA LEU A 713 23.04 -24.99 28.31
C LEU A 713 23.34 -23.50 28.55
N ALA A 714 23.08 -22.67 27.55
CA ALA A 714 23.27 -21.23 27.62
C ALA A 714 22.37 -20.51 26.63
N LEU A 715 22.22 -19.20 26.84
CA LEU A 715 21.58 -18.31 25.90
C LEU A 715 22.35 -17.00 25.77
N SER A 716 22.27 -16.40 24.59
CA SER A 716 22.66 -15.03 24.33
C SER A 716 21.69 -14.43 23.31
N GLY A 717 21.86 -13.16 22.98
CA GLY A 717 20.99 -12.52 22.01
C GLY A 717 21.56 -11.25 21.40
N ALA A 718 20.84 -10.83 20.37
CA ALA A 718 20.95 -9.57 19.70
C ALA A 718 19.83 -8.64 20.15
N GLY A 719 20.12 -7.35 20.23
CA GLY A 719 19.12 -6.29 20.24
C GLY A 719 19.36 -5.34 19.08
N GLN A 720 18.28 -4.76 18.53
CA GLN A 720 18.42 -3.66 17.58
C GLN A 720 19.31 -2.56 18.18
N GLN A 721 20.35 -2.17 17.45
CA GLN A 721 21.37 -1.27 17.99
C GLN A 721 20.80 0.10 18.37
N HIS A 722 21.53 0.80 19.23
CA HIS A 722 21.30 2.19 19.64
C HIS A 722 20.05 2.47 20.49
N GLY A 723 18.99 1.67 20.35
CA GLY A 723 17.76 1.82 21.11
C GLY A 723 18.00 1.72 22.62
N SER A 724 17.30 2.54 23.42
CA SER A 724 17.54 2.64 24.86
C SER A 724 16.30 2.51 25.72
N VAL A 725 16.43 1.78 26.83
CA VAL A 725 15.40 1.55 27.85
C VAL A 725 15.77 2.24 29.14
N TYR A 726 14.79 2.92 29.76
CA TYR A 726 14.99 3.76 30.94
C TYR A 726 14.23 3.17 32.13
N TRP A 727 14.91 2.37 32.95
CA TRP A 727 14.33 1.72 34.11
C TRP A 727 14.06 2.70 35.24
N LYS A 728 12.84 2.67 35.77
CA LYS A 728 12.42 3.51 36.89
C LYS A 728 13.07 3.04 38.20
N THR A 729 13.27 3.97 39.12
CA THR A 729 13.74 3.68 40.48
C THR A 729 12.89 2.59 41.15
N GLY A 730 13.55 1.56 41.69
CA GLY A 730 12.93 0.38 42.30
C GLY A 730 12.72 -0.81 41.34
N ALA A 731 12.94 -0.66 40.04
CA ALA A 731 12.76 -1.73 39.07
C ALA A 731 13.72 -2.91 39.29
N SER A 732 14.93 -2.66 39.81
CA SER A 732 15.87 -3.73 40.19
C SER A 732 15.27 -4.70 41.21
N GLN A 733 14.48 -4.20 42.18
CA GLN A 733 13.87 -5.04 43.21
C GLN A 733 12.82 -5.97 42.58
N VAL A 734 12.02 -5.45 41.64
CA VAL A 734 11.02 -6.22 40.91
C VAL A 734 11.66 -7.31 40.07
N LEU A 735 12.73 -6.99 39.31
CA LEU A 735 13.47 -7.99 38.52
C LEU A 735 13.99 -9.15 39.38
N THR A 736 14.55 -8.85 40.56
CA THR A 736 15.10 -9.87 41.47
C THR A 736 14.04 -10.69 42.21
N SER A 737 12.76 -10.29 42.15
CA SER A 737 11.65 -10.92 42.87
C SER A 737 10.52 -11.42 41.95
N LEU A 738 10.83 -11.65 40.67
CA LEU A 738 9.86 -12.17 39.69
C LEU A 738 9.25 -13.51 40.16
N SER A 739 7.92 -13.53 40.25
CA SER A 739 7.13 -14.74 40.54
C SER A 739 6.92 -15.55 39.26
N PRO A 740 7.17 -16.87 39.26
CA PRO A 740 6.95 -17.73 38.09
C PRO A 740 5.47 -17.93 37.74
N ASP A 741 4.55 -17.57 38.63
CA ASP A 741 3.10 -17.75 38.42
C ASP A 741 2.51 -16.70 37.47
N LEU A 742 3.16 -15.52 37.36
CA LEU A 742 2.67 -14.38 36.59
C LEU A 742 3.53 -14.12 35.35
N PRO A 743 2.96 -13.58 34.25
CA PRO A 743 3.74 -13.16 33.08
C PRO A 743 4.64 -11.95 33.40
N LEU A 744 5.71 -11.77 32.62
CA LEU A 744 6.66 -10.66 32.77
C LEU A 744 5.98 -9.30 32.59
N ARG A 745 5.09 -9.16 31.60
CA ARG A 745 4.36 -7.91 31.32
C ARG A 745 3.65 -7.37 32.57
N GLU A 746 2.97 -8.24 33.31
CA GLU A 746 2.18 -7.86 34.49
C GLU A 746 3.08 -7.37 35.63
N GLN A 747 4.23 -8.01 35.81
CA GLN A 747 5.18 -7.68 36.88
C GLN A 747 6.01 -6.43 36.54
N LEU A 748 6.35 -6.23 35.27
CA LEU A 748 7.24 -5.15 34.81
C LEU A 748 6.53 -3.89 34.32
N GLN A 749 5.19 -3.85 34.27
CA GLN A 749 4.41 -2.71 33.74
C GLN A 749 4.75 -1.35 34.35
N ALA A 750 5.16 -1.30 35.63
CA ALA A 750 5.50 -0.07 36.34
C ALA A 750 7.02 0.21 36.44
N CYS A 751 7.85 -0.61 35.80
CA CYS A 751 9.31 -0.59 35.95
C CYS A 751 10.03 0.38 35.01
N PHE A 752 9.31 1.12 34.16
CA PHE A 752 9.91 2.00 33.15
C PHE A 752 9.55 3.46 33.39
N SER A 753 10.57 4.32 33.36
CA SER A 753 10.43 5.78 33.47
C SER A 753 10.11 6.44 32.13
N ILE A 754 10.43 5.77 31.02
CA ILE A 754 10.06 6.12 29.65
C ILE A 754 9.32 4.93 29.06
N SER A 755 8.08 5.13 28.60
CA SER A 755 7.27 4.10 27.93
C SER A 755 7.75 3.84 26.51
N ASP A 756 7.97 4.91 25.75
CA ASP A 756 8.28 4.90 24.33
C ASP A 756 9.77 5.12 24.13
N CYS A 757 10.48 4.02 23.91
CA CYS A 757 11.93 4.00 23.81
C CYS A 757 12.37 4.45 22.42
N PRO A 758 13.33 5.39 22.28
CA PRO A 758 13.89 5.74 20.98
C PRO A 758 14.60 4.52 20.39
N VAL A 759 14.46 4.33 19.07
CA VAL A 759 15.06 3.23 18.30
C VAL A 759 16.05 3.75 17.25
N TRP A 760 16.77 2.86 16.57
CA TRP A 760 17.81 3.22 15.59
C TRP A 760 17.32 4.11 14.44
N MET A 761 16.01 4.12 14.16
CA MET A 761 15.38 4.92 13.12
C MET A 761 15.19 6.40 13.51
N ASP A 762 15.36 6.75 14.78
CA ASP A 762 15.17 8.12 15.27
C ASP A 762 16.24 9.07 14.69
N SER A 763 15.79 10.18 14.12
CA SER A 763 16.64 11.21 13.50
C SER A 763 16.41 12.62 14.09
N SER A 764 15.89 12.68 15.32
CA SER A 764 15.39 13.91 15.94
C SER A 764 16.42 14.70 16.77
N THR A 765 17.66 14.21 16.90
CA THR A 765 18.65 14.69 17.87
C THR A 765 19.83 15.47 17.26
N ALA A 766 19.65 16.03 16.06
CA ALA A 766 20.70 16.77 15.36
C ALA A 766 21.29 17.93 16.20
N ALA A 767 20.50 18.53 17.10
CA ALA A 767 20.97 19.55 18.04
C ALA A 767 21.94 18.97 19.09
N GLN A 768 21.60 17.83 19.69
CA GLN A 768 22.43 17.14 20.67
C GLN A 768 23.70 16.60 20.03
N CYS A 769 23.64 16.11 18.78
CA CYS A 769 24.84 15.71 18.03
C CYS A 769 25.86 16.85 17.94
N ARG A 770 25.42 18.04 17.50
CA ARG A 770 26.30 19.21 17.41
C ARG A 770 26.84 19.66 18.78
N GLN A 771 26.03 19.56 19.83
CA GLN A 771 26.46 19.89 21.20
C GLN A 771 27.54 18.92 21.68
N LEU A 772 27.36 17.62 21.47
CA LEU A 772 28.33 16.59 21.84
C LEU A 772 29.64 16.76 21.07
N GLU A 773 29.58 16.92 19.74
CA GLU A 773 30.77 17.18 18.93
C GLU A 773 31.50 18.43 19.41
N ALA A 774 30.79 19.55 19.64
CA ALA A 774 31.40 20.78 20.15
C ALA A 774 32.05 20.60 21.53
N ALA A 775 31.41 19.86 22.44
CA ALA A 775 31.88 19.66 23.81
C ALA A 775 33.19 18.84 23.87
N VAL A 776 33.43 17.94 22.92
CA VAL A 776 34.61 17.06 22.91
C VAL A 776 35.69 17.49 21.91
N GLY A 777 35.56 18.67 21.29
CA GLY A 777 36.57 19.23 20.38
C GLY A 777 36.38 18.91 18.89
N GLY A 778 35.16 18.57 18.47
CA GLY A 778 34.73 18.40 17.09
C GLY A 778 34.40 16.95 16.70
N ALA A 779 33.79 16.77 15.53
CA ALA A 779 33.35 15.48 15.00
C ALA A 779 34.47 14.42 14.93
N GLN A 780 35.66 14.82 14.44
CA GLN A 780 36.81 13.91 14.33
C GLN A 780 37.41 13.55 15.69
N ALA A 781 37.32 14.43 16.69
CA ALA A 781 37.74 14.13 18.05
C ALA A 781 36.81 13.10 18.70
N LEU A 782 35.49 13.28 18.53
CA LEU A 782 34.50 12.30 18.96
C LEU A 782 34.71 10.94 18.27
N SER A 783 34.93 10.93 16.96
CA SER A 783 35.19 9.69 16.22
C SER A 783 36.44 8.96 16.69
N ARG A 784 37.55 9.67 16.95
CA ARG A 784 38.76 9.06 17.53
C ARG A 784 38.50 8.42 18.91
N LEU A 785 37.63 9.02 19.72
CA LEU A 785 37.27 8.47 21.03
C LEU A 785 36.34 7.25 20.90
N THR A 786 35.27 7.37 20.11
CA THR A 786 34.13 6.44 20.17
C THR A 786 33.94 5.61 18.90
N GLY A 787 34.82 5.73 17.92
CA GLY A 787 34.72 5.06 16.62
C GLY A 787 33.69 5.65 15.66
N SER A 788 33.03 6.76 16.01
CA SER A 788 32.05 7.44 15.16
C SER A 788 31.94 8.92 15.53
N ARG A 789 31.69 9.78 14.55
CA ARG A 789 31.17 11.12 14.84
C ARG A 789 29.77 11.04 15.46
N ALA A 790 29.14 12.17 15.78
CA ALA A 790 27.80 12.12 16.37
C ALA A 790 26.76 11.80 15.28
N TYR A 791 25.94 10.78 15.54
CA TYR A 791 24.79 10.42 14.70
C TYR A 791 23.53 10.45 15.55
N GLU A 792 22.41 10.87 14.96
CA GLU A 792 21.19 11.16 15.69
C GLU A 792 20.68 9.94 16.48
N ARG A 793 20.73 8.77 15.85
CA ARG A 793 20.29 7.52 16.49
C ARG A 793 21.18 7.07 17.65
N PHE A 794 22.44 7.51 17.73
CA PHE A 794 23.38 7.02 18.74
C PHE A 794 22.93 7.43 20.14
N THR A 795 23.04 6.48 21.07
CA THR A 795 22.30 6.50 22.33
C THR A 795 22.62 7.69 23.22
N GLY A 796 23.87 8.19 23.25
CA GLY A 796 24.24 9.38 24.00
C GLY A 796 23.43 10.62 23.62
N ASN A 797 23.15 10.79 22.32
CA ASN A 797 22.36 11.92 21.81
C ASN A 797 20.87 11.77 22.19
N GLN A 798 20.34 10.54 22.17
CA GLN A 798 18.98 10.23 22.61
C GLN A 798 18.79 10.43 24.12
N ILE A 799 19.76 10.00 24.93
CA ILE A 799 19.79 10.25 26.37
C ILE A 799 19.81 11.76 26.65
N ALA A 800 20.65 12.51 25.94
CA ALA A 800 20.73 13.97 26.08
C ALA A 800 19.39 14.64 25.76
N LYS A 801 18.68 14.20 24.70
CA LYS A 801 17.33 14.69 24.36
C LYS A 801 16.34 14.40 25.48
N ILE A 802 16.30 13.17 26.01
CA ILE A 802 15.39 12.80 27.10
C ILE A 802 15.69 13.58 28.37
N TYR A 803 16.96 13.76 28.74
CA TYR A 803 17.36 14.60 29.86
C TYR A 803 16.90 16.06 29.69
N GLN A 804 17.04 16.62 28.48
CA GLN A 804 16.68 18.00 28.20
C GLN A 804 15.15 18.22 28.12
N GLN A 805 14.41 17.27 27.54
CA GLN A 805 12.96 17.40 27.31
C GLN A 805 12.11 16.85 28.45
N ASN A 806 12.59 15.82 29.17
CA ASN A 806 11.90 15.20 30.28
C ASN A 806 12.89 14.91 31.45
N PRO A 807 13.43 15.98 32.07
CA PRO A 807 14.40 15.84 33.17
C PRO A 807 13.81 15.11 34.39
N GLU A 808 12.49 15.21 34.60
CA GLU A 808 11.80 14.50 35.68
C GLU A 808 11.89 12.97 35.48
N ALA A 809 11.52 12.46 34.29
CA ALA A 809 11.63 11.03 34.01
C ALA A 809 13.09 10.56 34.13
N TYR A 810 14.06 11.32 33.60
CA TYR A 810 15.48 11.00 33.73
C TYR A 810 15.97 10.96 35.18
N SER A 811 15.47 11.86 36.03
CA SER A 811 15.80 11.87 37.46
C SER A 811 15.26 10.63 38.18
N HIS A 812 14.11 10.12 37.75
CA HIS A 812 13.50 8.88 38.25
C HIS A 812 14.08 7.61 37.62
N THR A 813 14.94 7.72 36.60
CA THR A 813 15.61 6.58 35.98
C THR A 813 16.77 6.09 36.86
N GLU A 814 16.76 4.83 37.31
CA GLU A 814 17.91 4.27 38.05
C GLU A 814 18.93 3.55 37.14
N ARG A 815 18.47 3.05 35.98
CA ARG A 815 19.30 2.29 35.03
C ARG A 815 18.91 2.63 33.59
N ILE A 816 19.90 2.75 32.71
CA ILE A 816 19.70 2.87 31.26
C ILE A 816 20.36 1.67 30.59
N SER A 817 19.61 0.98 29.76
CA SER A 817 20.04 -0.21 29.02
C SER A 817 19.93 0.04 27.52
N LEU A 818 20.83 -0.54 26.72
CA LEU A 818 20.54 -0.80 25.30
C LEU A 818 19.51 -1.94 25.20
N VAL A 819 18.78 -2.06 24.08
CA VAL A 819 17.81 -3.15 23.86
C VAL A 819 18.43 -4.52 24.12
N SER A 820 19.68 -4.72 23.70
CA SER A 820 20.50 -5.92 23.97
C SER A 820 20.62 -6.22 25.47
N SER A 821 21.21 -5.30 26.23
CA SER A 821 21.39 -5.42 27.68
C SER A 821 20.06 -5.42 28.47
N PHE A 822 19.01 -4.80 27.94
CA PHE A 822 17.65 -4.85 28.49
C PHE A 822 17.11 -6.28 28.42
N ALA A 823 17.16 -6.91 27.24
CA ALA A 823 16.72 -8.30 27.07
C ALA A 823 17.53 -9.26 27.96
N ALA A 824 18.86 -9.10 28.00
CA ALA A 824 19.71 -9.86 28.93
C ALA A 824 19.29 -9.68 30.39
N SER A 825 18.94 -8.45 30.79
CA SER A 825 18.50 -8.16 32.17
C SER A 825 17.22 -8.90 32.54
N VAL A 826 16.29 -9.03 31.59
CA VAL A 826 15.05 -9.77 31.80
C VAL A 826 15.33 -11.26 32.01
N PHE A 827 16.20 -11.88 31.20
CA PHE A 827 16.60 -13.28 31.39
C PHE A 827 17.36 -13.52 32.70
N LEU A 828 18.19 -12.57 33.13
CA LEU A 828 18.92 -12.63 34.40
C LEU A 828 18.03 -12.43 35.63
N GLY A 829 16.90 -11.73 35.51
CA GLY A 829 16.16 -11.24 36.68
C GLY A 829 16.97 -10.20 37.48
N SER A 830 17.91 -9.51 36.84
CA SER A 830 18.74 -8.44 37.41
C SER A 830 19.40 -7.66 36.27
N TYR A 831 19.99 -6.49 36.53
CA TYR A 831 20.57 -5.69 35.44
C TYR A 831 21.83 -6.30 34.83
N SER A 832 21.77 -6.55 33.52
CA SER A 832 22.94 -6.86 32.71
C SER A 832 23.82 -5.60 32.50
N PRO A 833 25.14 -5.75 32.45
CA PRO A 833 26.01 -4.75 31.85
C PRO A 833 25.76 -4.62 30.34
N VAL A 834 26.18 -3.49 29.77
CA VAL A 834 26.28 -3.27 28.31
C VAL A 834 27.58 -3.90 27.84
N ASP A 835 27.58 -4.58 26.69
CA ASP A 835 28.81 -5.13 26.14
C ASP A 835 29.65 -4.08 25.39
N TYR A 836 30.92 -4.35 25.13
CA TYR A 836 31.80 -3.42 24.42
C TYR A 836 31.33 -3.14 22.98
N SER A 837 30.78 -4.15 22.29
CA SER A 837 30.43 -4.01 20.88
C SER A 837 29.22 -3.09 20.70
N ASP A 838 28.08 -3.40 21.34
CA ASP A 838 26.90 -2.54 21.25
C ASP A 838 27.10 -1.20 21.98
N GLY A 839 27.87 -1.20 23.07
CA GLY A 839 28.29 0.01 23.77
C GLY A 839 29.08 1.00 22.91
N SER A 840 29.73 0.52 21.83
CA SER A 840 30.39 1.39 20.86
C SER A 840 29.39 2.20 20.02
N GLY A 841 28.15 1.73 19.88
CA GLY A 841 27.06 2.41 19.15
C GLY A 841 26.40 3.58 19.90
N MET A 842 27.08 4.16 20.90
CA MET A 842 26.47 5.13 21.82
C MET A 842 27.07 6.54 21.75
N ASN A 843 28.23 6.74 21.09
CA ASN A 843 29.07 7.94 21.23
C ASN A 843 29.51 8.22 22.69
N LEU A 844 29.58 7.16 23.52
CA LEU A 844 29.96 7.24 24.94
C LEU A 844 31.17 6.38 25.29
N LEU A 845 31.30 5.19 24.70
CA LEU A 845 32.41 4.26 25.00
C LEU A 845 33.70 4.74 24.34
N GLN A 846 34.80 4.78 25.10
CA GLN A 846 36.14 4.88 24.55
C GLN A 846 36.53 3.51 23.99
N ILE A 847 36.48 3.36 22.67
CA ILE A 847 36.62 2.04 22.04
C ILE A 847 38.01 1.44 22.24
N GLN A 848 39.05 2.24 22.49
CA GLN A 848 40.39 1.74 22.77
C GLN A 848 40.51 1.20 24.20
N ASP A 849 40.17 2.04 25.17
CA ASP A 849 40.35 1.77 26.61
C ASP A 849 39.21 0.92 27.21
N LYS A 850 38.12 0.72 26.47
CA LYS A 850 36.94 -0.08 26.86
C LYS A 850 36.25 0.45 28.12
N VAL A 851 36.31 1.76 28.34
CA VAL A 851 35.67 2.49 29.44
C VAL A 851 34.82 3.64 28.92
N TRP A 852 33.86 4.13 29.72
CA TRP A 852 33.06 5.29 29.31
C TRP A 852 33.89 6.58 29.29
N SER A 853 33.72 7.39 28.23
CA SER A 853 34.34 8.70 28.11
C SER A 853 33.65 9.69 29.05
N GLN A 854 34.37 10.13 30.09
CA GLN A 854 33.86 11.12 31.06
C GLN A 854 33.42 12.43 30.38
N ALA A 855 34.14 12.85 29.34
CA ALA A 855 33.80 14.02 28.54
C ALA A 855 32.46 13.84 27.80
N CYS A 856 32.25 12.68 27.16
CA CYS A 856 31.00 12.40 26.45
C CYS A 856 29.83 12.24 27.42
N LEU A 857 30.03 11.54 28.55
CA LEU A 857 29.02 11.36 29.58
C LEU A 857 28.54 12.72 30.13
N GLY A 858 29.48 13.58 30.52
CA GLY A 858 29.18 14.91 31.06
C GLY A 858 28.50 15.84 30.05
N ALA A 859 28.80 15.70 28.75
CA ALA A 859 28.15 16.45 27.69
C ALA A 859 26.72 15.97 27.40
N CYS A 860 26.40 14.69 27.64
CA CYS A 860 25.07 14.13 27.38
C CYS A 860 24.10 14.34 28.55
N ALA A 861 24.43 13.87 29.75
CA ALA A 861 23.54 13.96 30.91
C ALA A 861 24.27 13.72 32.26
N PRO A 862 23.80 14.32 33.36
CA PRO A 862 24.45 14.19 34.67
C PRO A 862 24.28 12.79 35.28
N ARG A 863 25.30 12.30 35.99
CA ARG A 863 25.31 10.98 36.66
C ARG A 863 25.02 9.80 35.71
N LEU A 864 25.36 9.95 34.43
CA LEU A 864 25.06 8.95 33.41
C LEU A 864 25.85 7.64 33.60
N GLU A 865 27.10 7.71 34.09
CA GLU A 865 27.92 6.52 34.35
C GLU A 865 27.25 5.55 35.34
N GLU A 866 26.66 6.08 36.42
CA GLU A 866 25.95 5.28 37.43
C GLU A 866 24.76 4.53 36.80
N LYS A 867 24.04 5.18 35.88
CA LYS A 867 22.87 4.60 35.20
C LYS A 867 23.27 3.55 34.16
N LEU A 868 24.45 3.65 33.54
CA LEU A 868 24.96 2.68 32.56
C LEU A 868 25.70 1.50 33.21
N GLY A 869 26.33 1.71 34.37
CA GLY A 869 27.25 0.75 35.01
C GLY A 869 28.46 0.45 34.14
N ARG A 870 29.28 -0.52 34.55
CA ARG A 870 30.51 -0.84 33.80
C ARG A 870 30.21 -1.69 32.56
N PRO A 871 30.81 -1.39 31.40
CA PRO A 871 30.68 -2.23 30.23
C PRO A 871 31.55 -3.49 30.37
N VAL A 872 31.26 -4.54 29.61
CA VAL A 872 31.97 -5.84 29.69
C VAL A 872 32.31 -6.40 28.30
N PRO A 873 33.27 -7.34 28.20
CA PRO A 873 33.50 -8.08 26.97
C PRO A 873 32.25 -8.83 26.50
N SER A 874 32.01 -8.86 25.19
CA SER A 874 30.82 -9.48 24.60
C SER A 874 30.73 -10.99 24.86
N CYS A 875 31.83 -11.69 25.11
CA CYS A 875 31.84 -13.13 25.45
C CYS A 875 31.63 -13.44 26.95
N SER A 876 31.32 -12.43 27.77
CA SER A 876 31.19 -12.61 29.23
C SER A 876 29.92 -13.37 29.59
N VAL A 877 30.03 -14.34 30.50
CA VAL A 877 28.88 -14.88 31.24
C VAL A 877 28.47 -13.85 32.28
N VAL A 878 27.30 -13.23 32.09
CA VAL A 878 26.79 -12.15 32.97
C VAL A 878 26.02 -12.69 34.18
N GLY A 879 25.63 -13.96 34.16
CA GLY A 879 25.00 -14.65 35.29
C GLY A 879 24.33 -15.95 34.87
N ALA A 880 23.72 -16.63 35.83
CA ALA A 880 22.79 -17.72 35.57
C ALA A 880 21.41 -17.16 35.20
N ILE A 881 20.60 -17.94 34.47
CA ILE A 881 19.22 -17.58 34.16
C ILE A 881 18.40 -17.42 35.46
N SER A 882 17.45 -16.48 35.47
CA SER A 882 16.60 -16.26 36.65
C SER A 882 15.81 -17.52 37.03
N SER A 883 15.62 -17.73 38.33
CA SER A 883 14.75 -18.78 38.86
C SER A 883 13.32 -18.69 38.33
N TYR A 884 12.89 -17.51 37.86
CA TYR A 884 11.63 -17.32 37.12
C TYR A 884 11.53 -18.28 35.93
N PHE A 885 12.53 -18.31 35.04
CA PHE A 885 12.50 -19.16 33.84
C PHE A 885 12.72 -20.65 34.17
N VAL A 886 13.50 -20.93 35.22
CA VAL A 886 13.67 -22.31 35.74
C VAL A 886 12.33 -22.89 36.18
N GLN A 887 11.59 -22.16 37.01
CA GLN A 887 10.33 -22.65 37.58
C GLN A 887 9.16 -22.59 36.58
N ARG A 888 9.09 -21.55 35.74
CA ARG A 888 7.96 -21.35 34.82
C ARG A 888 8.05 -22.17 33.53
N TYR A 889 9.25 -22.27 32.96
CA TYR A 889 9.50 -22.89 31.65
C TYR A 889 10.35 -24.15 31.71
N GLY A 890 11.04 -24.43 32.82
CA GLY A 890 11.84 -25.66 32.97
C GLY A 890 13.26 -25.56 32.41
N PHE A 891 13.83 -24.36 32.32
CA PHE A 891 15.27 -24.22 32.07
C PHE A 891 16.08 -24.88 33.20
N PRO A 892 17.27 -25.47 32.92
CA PRO A 892 18.13 -25.95 33.98
C PRO A 892 18.67 -24.75 34.78
N PRO A 893 18.85 -24.87 36.12
CA PRO A 893 19.36 -23.78 36.95
C PRO A 893 20.77 -23.33 36.54
N GLU A 894 21.53 -24.20 35.88
CA GLU A 894 22.89 -23.92 35.41
C GLU A 894 22.95 -23.27 34.02
N CYS A 895 21.80 -22.99 33.41
CA CYS A 895 21.73 -22.28 32.13
C CYS A 895 22.39 -20.91 32.27
N LYS A 896 23.44 -20.66 31.49
CA LYS A 896 24.21 -19.41 31.53
C LYS A 896 23.61 -18.36 30.61
N VAL A 897 23.56 -17.12 31.06
CA VAL A 897 23.29 -15.96 30.21
C VAL A 897 24.62 -15.33 29.82
N VAL A 898 24.95 -15.40 28.54
CA VAL A 898 26.11 -14.72 27.95
C VAL A 898 25.66 -13.34 27.49
N ALA A 899 26.47 -12.30 27.75
CA ALA A 899 26.16 -10.90 27.46
C ALA A 899 25.52 -10.75 26.07
N PHE A 900 24.42 -10.02 25.98
CA PHE A 900 23.79 -9.72 24.70
C PHE A 900 24.59 -8.63 23.98
N THR A 901 24.47 -8.55 22.67
CA THR A 901 25.18 -7.57 21.83
C THR A 901 24.22 -6.95 20.80
N GLY A 902 24.70 -6.01 20.00
CA GLY A 902 23.95 -5.46 18.87
C GLY A 902 23.69 -6.49 17.78
N ASP A 903 22.65 -6.30 16.99
CA ASP A 903 22.30 -7.18 15.86
C ASP A 903 23.41 -7.28 14.79
N ASN A 904 24.02 -6.18 14.36
CA ASN A 904 25.13 -6.22 13.41
C ASN A 904 26.38 -6.94 13.95
N PRO A 905 26.84 -6.67 15.20
CA PRO A 905 27.83 -7.51 15.86
C PRO A 905 27.46 -9.00 15.92
N ALA A 906 26.21 -9.33 16.26
CA ALA A 906 25.76 -10.71 16.28
C ALA A 906 25.78 -11.35 14.88
N SER A 907 25.38 -10.61 13.84
CA SER A 907 25.48 -11.06 12.45
C SER A 907 26.93 -11.29 12.01
N LEU A 908 27.88 -10.46 12.45
CA LEU A 908 29.31 -10.69 12.21
C LEU A 908 29.75 -12.05 12.78
N ALA A 909 29.33 -12.35 14.02
CA ALA A 909 29.59 -13.63 14.66
C ALA A 909 28.92 -14.81 13.91
N GLY A 910 27.67 -14.63 13.48
CA GLY A 910 26.92 -15.65 12.73
C GLY A 910 27.48 -15.93 11.34
N MET A 911 28.05 -14.89 10.70
CA MET A 911 28.77 -14.99 9.43
C MET A 911 30.21 -15.49 9.60
N ARG A 912 30.70 -15.61 10.85
CA ARG A 912 32.03 -16.14 11.19
C ARG A 912 33.16 -15.37 10.52
N LEU A 913 33.07 -14.04 10.48
CA LEU A 913 34.17 -13.23 9.95
C LEU A 913 35.40 -13.41 10.85
N GLU A 914 36.55 -13.59 10.21
CA GLU A 914 37.85 -13.61 10.86
C GLU A 914 38.67 -12.37 10.44
N GLU A 915 39.90 -12.30 10.94
CA GLU A 915 40.85 -11.26 10.57
C GLU A 915 41.06 -11.19 9.06
N GLY A 916 40.84 -10.00 8.49
CA GLY A 916 40.97 -9.74 7.06
C GLY A 916 39.72 -10.08 6.25
N ASP A 917 38.67 -10.63 6.87
CA ASP A 917 37.40 -10.89 6.17
C ASP A 917 36.50 -9.66 6.12
N ILE A 918 35.61 -9.65 5.13
CA ILE A 918 34.53 -8.69 5.02
C ILE A 918 33.21 -9.40 4.71
N ALA A 919 32.09 -8.75 5.04
CA ALA A 919 30.80 -9.16 4.53
C ALA A 919 30.06 -8.00 3.88
N VAL A 920 29.37 -8.28 2.77
CA VAL A 920 28.58 -7.31 2.00
C VAL A 920 27.12 -7.77 2.02
N SER A 921 26.29 -7.05 2.75
CA SER A 921 24.83 -7.21 2.71
C SER A 921 24.27 -6.32 1.61
N LEU A 922 23.76 -6.93 0.52
CA LEU A 922 23.28 -6.24 -0.67
C LEU A 922 21.75 -6.11 -0.65
N GLY A 923 21.25 -5.01 -0.09
CA GLY A 923 19.82 -4.74 0.12
C GLY A 923 19.37 -3.42 -0.48
N THR A 924 18.24 -2.88 0.02
CA THR A 924 17.78 -1.52 -0.33
C THR A 924 18.85 -0.48 -0.08
N SER A 925 19.56 -0.62 1.04
CA SER A 925 20.87 -0.03 1.28
C SER A 925 21.88 -1.17 1.39
N ASP A 926 23.09 -0.97 0.89
CA ASP A 926 24.16 -1.94 1.06
C ASP A 926 24.87 -1.66 2.40
N THR A 927 25.21 -2.70 3.15
CA THR A 927 26.01 -2.58 4.39
C THR A 927 27.25 -3.43 4.28
N LEU A 928 28.40 -2.83 4.58
CA LEU A 928 29.70 -3.48 4.57
C LEU A 928 30.17 -3.69 6.01
N PHE A 929 30.51 -4.94 6.34
CA PHE A 929 31.07 -5.37 7.61
C PHE A 929 32.56 -5.61 7.41
N LEU A 930 33.39 -5.04 8.29
CA LEU A 930 34.84 -5.16 8.23
C LEU A 930 35.36 -5.75 9.53
N TRP A 931 36.33 -6.66 9.46
CA TRP A 931 37.22 -6.94 10.58
C TRP A 931 38.38 -5.94 10.58
N LEU A 932 38.66 -5.31 11.73
CA LEU A 932 39.73 -4.34 11.87
C LEU A 932 40.62 -4.69 13.08
N GLN A 933 41.92 -4.85 12.84
CA GLN A 933 42.90 -4.93 13.93
C GLN A 933 43.24 -3.53 14.45
N GLU A 934 43.66 -2.65 13.55
CA GLU A 934 44.03 -1.27 13.83
C GLU A 934 43.06 -0.32 13.10
N PRO A 935 42.00 0.15 13.79
CA PRO A 935 41.01 1.00 13.17
C PRO A 935 41.54 2.42 12.95
N THR A 936 41.07 3.06 11.87
CA THR A 936 41.26 4.50 11.62
C THR A 936 39.90 5.21 11.68
N PRO A 937 39.44 5.67 12.85
CA PRO A 937 38.13 6.33 12.96
C PRO A 937 38.04 7.58 12.07
N ALA A 938 36.95 7.69 11.30
CA ALA A 938 36.73 8.75 10.32
C ALA A 938 35.42 9.51 10.59
N LEU A 939 35.10 10.49 9.73
CA LEU A 939 33.80 11.18 9.75
C LEU A 939 32.67 10.35 9.13
N GLU A 940 33.02 9.22 8.52
CA GLU A 940 32.12 8.26 7.91
C GLU A 940 32.34 6.86 8.51
N GLY A 941 31.32 6.02 8.42
CA GLY A 941 31.34 4.68 9.00
C GLY A 941 31.32 4.66 10.52
N HIS A 942 31.26 3.43 11.05
CA HIS A 942 31.16 3.19 12.48
C HIS A 942 32.13 2.10 12.90
N ILE A 943 33.04 2.40 13.81
CA ILE A 943 34.00 1.44 14.36
C ILE A 943 33.54 1.00 15.75
N PHE A 944 33.36 -0.29 15.93
CA PHE A 944 32.94 -0.90 17.19
C PHE A 944 34.00 -1.86 17.70
N CYS A 945 34.01 -2.10 19.02
CA CYS A 945 34.74 -3.22 19.57
C CYS A 945 34.19 -4.52 18.97
N ASN A 946 35.06 -5.48 18.65
CA ASN A 946 34.65 -6.71 17.99
C ASN A 946 33.95 -7.67 19.00
N PRO A 947 32.80 -8.26 18.66
CA PRO A 947 31.99 -9.06 19.57
C PRO A 947 32.53 -10.47 19.83
N VAL A 948 33.47 -10.95 19.02
CA VAL A 948 34.08 -12.29 19.13
C VAL A 948 35.55 -12.23 19.48
N ASP A 949 36.16 -11.05 19.41
CA ASP A 949 37.53 -10.76 19.84
C ASP A 949 37.62 -9.37 20.51
N PRO A 950 37.58 -9.29 21.85
CA PRO A 950 37.51 -8.01 22.54
C PRO A 950 38.76 -7.14 22.42
N GLN A 951 39.88 -7.66 21.89
CA GLN A 951 41.10 -6.88 21.67
C GLN A 951 41.04 -6.07 20.37
N HIS A 952 40.22 -6.52 19.41
CA HIS A 952 40.12 -5.97 18.07
C HIS A 952 38.76 -5.29 17.82
N TYR A 953 38.52 -4.91 16.57
CA TYR A 953 37.42 -4.05 16.17
C TYR A 953 36.67 -4.64 14.97
N MET A 954 35.46 -4.13 14.78
CA MET A 954 34.71 -4.28 13.56
C MET A 954 34.31 -2.90 13.05
N ALA A 955 33.99 -2.78 11.77
CA ALA A 955 33.37 -1.57 11.26
C ALA A 955 32.16 -1.84 10.38
N LEU A 956 31.26 -0.86 10.35
CA LEU A 956 30.10 -0.81 9.47
C LEU A 956 30.19 0.43 8.57
N LEU A 957 30.04 0.22 7.27
CA LEU A 957 29.83 1.28 6.28
C LEU A 957 28.47 1.07 5.61
N CYS A 958 27.66 2.12 5.57
CA CYS A 958 26.32 2.08 4.98
C CYS A 958 26.29 2.87 3.68
N PHE A 959 25.78 2.24 2.63
CA PHE A 959 25.60 2.84 1.31
C PHE A 959 24.11 2.85 0.97
N LYS A 960 23.51 4.03 0.89
CA LYS A 960 22.09 4.25 0.69
C LYS A 960 21.62 3.80 -0.69
N ASN A 961 22.42 4.04 -1.73
CA ASN A 961 22.09 3.71 -3.12
C ASN A 961 22.46 2.25 -3.47
N GLY A 962 21.73 1.28 -2.90
CA GLY A 962 21.94 -0.16 -3.12
C GLY A 962 21.11 -0.75 -4.26
N SER A 963 20.14 -1.62 -3.92
CA SER A 963 19.37 -2.42 -4.87
C SER A 963 18.51 -1.60 -5.83
N LEU A 964 17.91 -0.50 -5.36
CA LEU A 964 17.06 0.36 -6.18
C LEU A 964 17.86 0.99 -7.33
N MET A 965 19.15 1.27 -7.09
CA MET A 965 20.01 1.80 -8.13
C MET A 965 20.35 0.74 -9.18
N ARG A 966 20.69 -0.48 -8.74
CA ARG A 966 20.92 -1.63 -9.62
C ARG A 966 19.68 -1.99 -10.45
N GLU A 967 18.50 -1.97 -9.84
CA GLU A 967 17.24 -2.19 -10.53
C GLU A 967 16.95 -1.12 -11.57
N LYS A 968 17.13 0.15 -11.24
CA LYS A 968 16.89 1.25 -12.18
C LYS A 968 17.84 1.20 -13.39
N ILE A 969 19.14 0.95 -13.19
CA ILE A 969 20.08 0.78 -14.30
C ILE A 969 19.81 -0.50 -15.10
N ARG A 970 19.35 -1.59 -14.47
CA ARG A 970 18.84 -2.78 -15.18
C ARG A 970 17.65 -2.45 -16.07
N ASP A 971 16.72 -1.63 -15.58
CA ASP A 971 15.53 -1.24 -16.34
C ASP A 971 15.90 -0.34 -17.53
N GLU A 972 16.78 0.64 -17.30
CA GLU A 972 17.26 1.58 -18.31
C GLU A 972 18.17 0.92 -19.38
N SER A 973 19.10 0.06 -18.97
CA SER A 973 20.17 -0.47 -19.84
C SER A 973 20.08 -1.97 -20.17
N ALA A 974 19.27 -2.75 -19.45
CA ALA A 974 19.18 -4.21 -19.63
C ALA A 974 17.75 -4.72 -19.90
N SER A 975 16.85 -3.86 -20.39
CA SER A 975 15.43 -4.20 -20.66
C SER A 975 14.73 -4.86 -19.46
N ALA A 976 14.99 -4.36 -18.25
CA ALA A 976 14.44 -4.88 -16.99
C ALA A 976 14.75 -6.37 -16.70
N SER A 977 15.84 -6.91 -17.24
CA SER A 977 16.21 -8.32 -17.08
C SER A 977 17.56 -8.49 -16.40
N TRP A 978 17.58 -9.16 -15.24
CA TRP A 978 18.83 -9.54 -14.56
C TRP A 978 19.69 -10.51 -15.40
N SER A 979 19.08 -11.30 -16.29
CA SER A 979 19.83 -12.16 -17.21
C SER A 979 20.59 -11.34 -18.25
N LYS A 980 19.99 -10.27 -18.79
CA LYS A 980 20.70 -9.35 -19.69
C LYS A 980 21.74 -8.51 -18.94
N PHE A 981 21.45 -8.11 -17.70
CA PHE A 981 22.40 -7.44 -16.83
C PHE A 981 23.65 -8.29 -16.60
N SER A 982 23.47 -9.58 -16.29
CA SER A 982 24.55 -10.57 -16.23
C SER A 982 25.33 -10.69 -17.54
N LYS A 983 24.63 -10.77 -18.69
CA LYS A 983 25.31 -10.83 -20.00
C LYS A 983 26.13 -9.57 -20.29
N ALA A 984 25.67 -8.39 -19.89
CA ALA A 984 26.42 -7.14 -20.03
C ALA A 984 27.71 -7.15 -19.19
N LEU A 985 27.66 -7.71 -17.97
CA LEU A 985 28.86 -7.89 -17.15
C LEU A 985 29.85 -8.91 -17.75
N GLN A 986 29.33 -9.92 -18.48
CA GLN A 986 30.13 -10.92 -19.19
C GLN A 986 30.71 -10.40 -20.52
N SER A 987 30.02 -9.49 -21.21
CA SER A 987 30.44 -8.91 -22.49
C SER A 987 31.41 -7.73 -22.33
N THR A 988 31.61 -7.25 -21.11
CA THR A 988 32.50 -6.12 -20.79
C THR A 988 33.71 -6.58 -19.98
N GLU A 989 34.89 -6.12 -20.41
CA GLU A 989 36.16 -6.42 -19.75
C GLU A 989 36.28 -5.77 -18.37
N MET A 990 37.10 -6.35 -17.49
CA MET A 990 37.46 -5.74 -16.21
C MET A 990 38.06 -4.35 -16.43
N GLY A 991 37.67 -3.40 -15.58
CA GLY A 991 38.05 -2.00 -15.66
C GLY A 991 37.27 -1.19 -16.70
N ASN A 992 36.29 -1.80 -17.38
CA ASN A 992 35.31 -1.14 -18.25
C ASN A 992 35.92 -0.22 -19.33
N GLY A 993 37.11 -0.56 -19.83
CA GLY A 993 37.86 0.28 -20.78
C GLY A 993 38.25 1.65 -20.21
N GLY A 994 38.32 1.80 -18.89
CA GLY A 994 38.59 3.05 -18.19
C GLY A 994 37.35 3.92 -17.91
N ASN A 995 36.14 3.46 -18.23
CA ASN A 995 34.93 4.24 -17.97
C ASN A 995 34.47 4.08 -16.51
N LEU A 996 34.34 5.19 -15.78
CA LEU A 996 33.94 5.22 -14.37
C LEU A 996 32.56 5.84 -14.20
N GLY A 997 31.78 5.33 -13.25
CA GLY A 997 30.45 5.86 -12.94
C GLY A 997 30.11 5.81 -11.45
N PHE A 998 29.52 6.90 -10.98
CA PHE A 998 28.99 7.05 -9.62
C PHE A 998 27.49 7.35 -9.72
N TYR A 999 26.64 6.56 -9.06
CA TYR A 999 25.19 6.57 -9.27
C TYR A 999 24.44 6.78 -7.96
N PHE A 1000 24.15 8.04 -7.65
CA PHE A 1000 23.52 8.46 -6.39
C PHE A 1000 22.22 9.22 -6.65
N ASP A 1001 21.14 8.51 -7.00
CA ASP A 1001 19.83 9.12 -7.27
C ASP A 1001 19.22 9.79 -6.01
N VAL A 1002 19.63 9.33 -4.83
CA VAL A 1002 19.39 10.01 -3.56
C VAL A 1002 20.72 10.36 -2.90
N MET A 1003 20.73 11.35 -2.01
CA MET A 1003 21.91 11.71 -1.20
C MET A 1003 22.51 10.46 -0.54
N GLU A 1004 23.75 10.16 -0.88
CA GLU A 1004 24.51 9.03 -0.36
C GLU A 1004 25.03 9.33 1.07
N ILE A 1005 25.29 8.29 1.86
CA ILE A 1005 25.87 8.37 3.21
C ILE A 1005 27.39 8.27 3.11
N THR A 1006 27.89 7.37 2.28
CA THR A 1006 29.32 7.07 2.12
C THR A 1006 29.70 7.15 0.64
N PRO A 1007 30.17 8.30 0.14
CA PRO A 1007 30.30 9.62 0.80
C PRO A 1007 29.03 10.48 0.63
N GLU A 1008 28.99 11.69 1.22
CA GLU A 1008 27.88 12.65 1.09
C GLU A 1008 27.83 13.29 -0.32
N ILE A 1009 27.46 12.50 -1.34
CA ILE A 1009 27.34 12.93 -2.75
C ILE A 1009 25.94 12.61 -3.29
N ILE A 1010 25.46 13.42 -4.24
CA ILE A 1010 24.22 13.19 -4.98
C ILE A 1010 24.46 13.36 -6.49
N GLY A 1011 23.65 12.69 -7.30
CA GLY A 1011 23.68 12.75 -8.76
C GLY A 1011 24.34 11.53 -9.41
N ARG A 1012 24.29 11.50 -10.75
CA ARG A 1012 24.96 10.49 -11.57
C ARG A 1012 26.14 11.12 -12.30
N HIS A 1013 27.34 10.70 -11.96
CA HIS A 1013 28.58 11.26 -12.48
C HIS A 1013 29.29 10.18 -13.29
N ARG A 1014 29.63 10.47 -14.55
CA ARG A 1014 30.22 9.51 -15.49
C ARG A 1014 31.48 10.10 -16.11
N PHE A 1015 32.56 9.33 -16.16
CA PHE A 1015 33.85 9.78 -16.66
C PHE A 1015 34.43 8.81 -17.70
N SER A 1016 34.86 9.33 -18.85
CA SER A 1016 35.56 8.54 -19.89
C SER A 1016 36.93 8.08 -19.40
N ALA A 1017 37.64 7.26 -20.18
CA ALA A 1017 39.01 6.81 -19.87
C ALA A 1017 40.00 7.97 -19.61
N GLU A 1018 39.78 9.14 -20.22
CA GLU A 1018 40.60 10.34 -20.11
C GLU A 1018 40.18 11.28 -18.96
N ASN A 1019 39.26 10.87 -18.07
CA ASN A 1019 38.69 11.68 -16.99
C ASN A 1019 37.81 12.87 -17.43
N HIS A 1020 37.29 12.85 -18.66
CA HIS A 1020 36.29 13.84 -19.05
C HIS A 1020 34.90 13.38 -18.60
N GLU A 1021 34.14 14.29 -17.99
CA GLU A 1021 32.74 14.04 -17.63
C GLU A 1021 31.91 13.86 -18.91
N VAL A 1022 31.10 12.80 -18.95
CA VAL A 1022 30.25 12.46 -20.11
C VAL A 1022 28.80 12.31 -19.68
N SER A 1023 27.87 12.61 -20.58
CA SER A 1023 26.43 12.58 -20.25
C SER A 1023 25.86 11.16 -20.17
N ALA A 1024 26.44 10.18 -20.86
CA ALA A 1024 25.94 8.81 -20.94
C ALA A 1024 27.02 7.82 -21.41
N PHE A 1025 26.81 6.54 -21.10
CA PHE A 1025 27.59 5.41 -21.63
C PHE A 1025 26.73 4.49 -22.52
N PRO A 1026 27.36 3.66 -23.38
CA PRO A 1026 26.71 2.48 -23.94
C PRO A 1026 26.09 1.60 -22.85
N GLN A 1027 25.02 0.87 -23.18
CA GLN A 1027 24.22 0.12 -22.20
C GLN A 1027 25.05 -0.85 -21.35
N ASP A 1028 25.92 -1.65 -21.97
CA ASP A 1028 26.73 -2.63 -21.25
C ASP A 1028 27.80 -1.94 -20.37
N VAL A 1029 28.39 -0.84 -20.87
CA VAL A 1029 29.38 -0.02 -20.16
C VAL A 1029 28.76 0.66 -18.94
N GLU A 1030 27.51 1.12 -19.04
CA GLU A 1030 26.75 1.71 -17.92
C GLU A 1030 26.52 0.68 -16.79
N ILE A 1031 26.19 -0.55 -17.17
CA ILE A 1031 25.96 -1.64 -16.21
C ILE A 1031 27.25 -1.99 -15.46
N ARG A 1032 28.37 -2.14 -16.17
CA ARG A 1032 29.66 -2.39 -15.52
C ARG A 1032 30.12 -1.21 -14.68
N ALA A 1033 30.00 0.02 -15.17
CA ALA A 1033 30.37 1.23 -14.43
C ALA A 1033 29.63 1.33 -13.09
N LEU A 1034 28.34 0.98 -13.04
CA LEU A 1034 27.59 0.93 -11.79
C LEU A 1034 28.18 -0.09 -10.80
N ILE A 1035 28.39 -1.33 -11.25
CA ILE A 1035 28.78 -2.42 -10.35
C ILE A 1035 30.23 -2.27 -9.90
N GLU A 1036 31.14 -1.95 -10.82
CA GLU A 1036 32.53 -1.62 -10.46
C GLU A 1036 32.57 -0.41 -9.53
N GLY A 1037 31.86 0.67 -9.85
CA GLY A 1037 31.82 1.88 -9.00
C GLY A 1037 31.32 1.58 -7.59
N GLN A 1038 30.24 0.80 -7.45
CA GLN A 1038 29.70 0.40 -6.14
C GLN A 1038 30.69 -0.45 -5.32
N PHE A 1039 31.47 -1.32 -5.94
CA PHE A 1039 32.43 -2.17 -5.22
C PHE A 1039 33.78 -1.50 -4.98
N MET A 1040 34.25 -0.68 -5.92
CA MET A 1040 35.44 0.14 -5.74
C MET A 1040 35.23 1.15 -4.61
N ALA A 1041 34.08 1.83 -4.57
CA ALA A 1041 33.72 2.70 -3.45
C ALA A 1041 33.76 1.94 -2.11
N LYS A 1042 33.15 0.75 -2.03
CA LYS A 1042 33.20 -0.09 -0.83
C LYS A 1042 34.63 -0.42 -0.41
N LYS A 1043 35.51 -0.75 -1.36
CA LYS A 1043 36.92 -1.03 -1.07
C LYS A 1043 37.68 0.21 -0.59
N ILE A 1044 37.55 1.34 -1.30
CA ILE A 1044 38.20 2.62 -0.96
C ILE A 1044 37.82 3.06 0.46
N HIS A 1045 36.52 3.09 0.76
CA HIS A 1045 36.04 3.50 2.08
C HIS A 1045 36.40 2.50 3.17
N ALA A 1046 36.46 1.20 2.87
CA ALA A 1046 36.97 0.22 3.83
C ALA A 1046 38.45 0.47 4.16
N GLU A 1047 39.28 0.67 3.14
CA GLU A 1047 40.71 0.94 3.29
C GLU A 1047 40.96 2.25 4.06
N ALA A 1048 40.12 3.26 3.89
CA ALA A 1048 40.16 4.50 4.65
C ALA A 1048 39.93 4.29 6.16
N LEU A 1049 39.17 3.26 6.56
CA LEU A 1049 38.98 2.87 7.96
C LEU A 1049 40.10 1.96 8.51
N GLY A 1050 41.12 1.65 7.71
CA GLY A 1050 42.24 0.78 8.10
C GLY A 1050 42.10 -0.68 7.67
N TYR A 1051 41.06 -1.05 6.91
CA TYR A 1051 40.95 -2.41 6.37
C TYR A 1051 42.00 -2.65 5.28
N ARG A 1052 42.53 -3.87 5.21
CA ARG A 1052 43.42 -4.32 4.14
C ARG A 1052 43.06 -5.74 3.72
N VAL A 1053 43.07 -5.98 2.42
CA VAL A 1053 42.93 -7.34 1.87
C VAL A 1053 44.20 -8.13 2.19
N MET A 1054 44.01 -9.34 2.70
CA MET A 1054 45.07 -10.28 3.08
C MET A 1054 44.96 -11.55 2.22
N PRO A 1055 46.03 -12.37 2.11
CA PRO A 1055 45.97 -13.65 1.40
C PRO A 1055 44.89 -14.61 1.92
N LYS A 1056 44.48 -14.47 3.19
CA LYS A 1056 43.44 -15.26 3.85
C LYS A 1056 42.03 -14.68 3.74
N THR A 1057 41.87 -13.48 3.18
CA THR A 1057 40.60 -12.76 3.12
C THR A 1057 39.53 -13.58 2.40
N LYS A 1058 38.37 -13.66 3.03
CA LYS A 1058 37.12 -14.15 2.46
C LYS A 1058 36.11 -13.00 2.43
N ILE A 1059 35.34 -12.94 1.35
CA ILE A 1059 34.23 -11.99 1.22
C ILE A 1059 32.93 -12.77 1.34
N LEU A 1060 32.11 -12.45 2.33
CA LEU A 1060 30.77 -13.04 2.45
C LEU A 1060 29.73 -12.10 1.87
N ALA A 1061 29.07 -12.51 0.79
CA ALA A 1061 27.99 -11.75 0.18
C ALA A 1061 26.63 -12.32 0.59
N THR A 1062 25.70 -11.43 0.91
CA THR A 1062 24.31 -11.79 1.22
C THR A 1062 23.33 -10.75 0.67
N GLY A 1063 22.02 -11.00 0.83
CA GLY A 1063 20.95 -10.14 0.31
C GLY A 1063 20.54 -10.46 -1.13
N GLY A 1064 19.55 -9.74 -1.66
CA GLY A 1064 18.92 -10.08 -2.94
C GLY A 1064 19.91 -10.20 -4.11
N ALA A 1065 20.90 -9.29 -4.18
CA ALA A 1065 21.87 -9.27 -5.27
C ALA A 1065 22.96 -10.36 -5.15
N SER A 1066 23.12 -11.02 -4.00
CA SER A 1066 24.08 -12.13 -3.86
C SER A 1066 23.66 -13.40 -4.60
N HIS A 1067 22.48 -13.42 -5.21
CA HIS A 1067 22.05 -14.50 -6.10
C HIS A 1067 22.60 -14.35 -7.53
N ASN A 1068 23.13 -13.16 -7.89
CA ASN A 1068 23.70 -12.92 -9.22
C ASN A 1068 25.21 -13.20 -9.21
N ARG A 1069 25.61 -14.31 -9.84
CA ARG A 1069 27.01 -14.74 -9.88
C ARG A 1069 27.94 -13.72 -10.57
N ASP A 1070 27.51 -13.10 -11.66
CA ASP A 1070 28.35 -12.18 -12.45
C ASP A 1070 28.63 -10.89 -11.69
N LEU A 1071 27.66 -10.40 -10.90
CA LEU A 1071 27.86 -9.29 -9.99
C LEU A 1071 28.87 -9.66 -8.89
N LEU A 1072 28.78 -10.87 -8.33
CA LEU A 1072 29.73 -11.35 -7.33
C LEU A 1072 31.13 -11.63 -7.91
N GLN A 1073 31.23 -11.91 -9.21
CA GLN A 1073 32.51 -11.99 -9.91
C GLN A 1073 33.21 -10.62 -9.89
N VAL A 1074 32.50 -9.52 -10.18
CA VAL A 1074 33.07 -8.16 -10.09
C VAL A 1074 33.51 -7.84 -8.65
N LEU A 1075 32.72 -8.24 -7.64
CA LEU A 1075 33.12 -8.08 -6.24
C LEU A 1075 34.44 -8.82 -5.93
N ALA A 1076 34.56 -10.07 -6.39
CA ALA A 1076 35.79 -10.86 -6.23
C ALA A 1076 36.98 -10.19 -6.93
N ASP A 1077 36.77 -9.70 -8.16
CA ASP A 1077 37.82 -9.07 -8.95
C ASP A 1077 38.29 -7.74 -8.32
N VAL A 1078 37.37 -6.86 -7.89
CA VAL A 1078 37.69 -5.55 -7.28
C VAL A 1078 38.48 -5.70 -5.99
N PHE A 1079 38.08 -6.63 -5.13
CA PHE A 1079 38.77 -6.88 -3.86
C PHE A 1079 40.00 -7.77 -4.01
N GLY A 1080 40.10 -8.54 -5.09
CA GLY A 1080 41.19 -9.50 -5.26
C GLY A 1080 41.10 -10.67 -4.25
N ALA A 1081 39.90 -11.01 -3.79
CA ALA A 1081 39.66 -12.09 -2.83
C ALA A 1081 38.43 -12.96 -3.18
N PRO A 1082 38.39 -14.23 -2.74
CA PRO A 1082 37.27 -15.14 -3.01
C PRO A 1082 35.96 -14.69 -2.33
N VAL A 1083 34.85 -14.84 -3.06
CA VAL A 1083 33.49 -14.50 -2.59
C VAL A 1083 32.69 -15.76 -2.31
N TYR A 1084 32.11 -15.81 -1.12
CA TYR A 1084 31.23 -16.85 -0.62
C TYR A 1084 29.84 -16.28 -0.39
N VAL A 1085 28.82 -17.15 -0.48
CA VAL A 1085 27.43 -16.80 -0.12
C VAL A 1085 26.99 -17.65 1.06
N ILE A 1086 26.31 -17.00 2.00
CA ILE A 1086 25.70 -17.61 3.17
C ILE A 1086 24.25 -17.14 3.27
N ASP A 1087 23.35 -18.06 3.63
CA ASP A 1087 21.95 -17.71 3.89
C ASP A 1087 21.86 -17.02 5.26
N THR A 1088 21.70 -15.69 5.26
CA THR A 1088 21.80 -14.87 6.47
C THR A 1088 20.46 -14.48 7.08
N ALA A 1089 19.34 -15.06 6.61
CA ALA A 1089 18.00 -14.68 7.06
C ALA A 1089 17.87 -14.62 8.60
N ASN A 1090 18.66 -15.42 9.33
CA ASN A 1090 18.75 -15.47 10.79
C ASN A 1090 20.16 -15.27 11.37
N SER A 1091 21.04 -14.53 10.69
CA SER A 1091 22.45 -14.36 11.10
C SER A 1091 22.63 -13.83 12.53
N ALA A 1092 21.82 -12.87 12.97
CA ALA A 1092 21.88 -12.34 14.34
C ALA A 1092 21.47 -13.37 15.41
N CYS A 1093 20.39 -14.14 15.18
CA CYS A 1093 19.98 -15.22 16.09
C CYS A 1093 21.05 -16.31 16.16
N VAL A 1094 21.51 -16.80 15.00
CA VAL A 1094 22.51 -17.87 14.90
C VAL A 1094 23.84 -17.43 15.51
N GLY A 1095 24.30 -16.21 15.20
CA GLY A 1095 25.50 -15.65 15.80
C GLY A 1095 25.40 -15.47 17.31
N SER A 1096 24.20 -15.16 17.83
CA SER A 1096 23.96 -15.13 19.27
C SER A 1096 24.06 -16.52 19.90
N ALA A 1097 23.52 -17.56 19.26
CA ALA A 1097 23.67 -18.94 19.75
C ALA A 1097 25.14 -19.40 19.70
N TYR A 1098 25.89 -19.06 18.65
CA TYR A 1098 27.32 -19.33 18.57
C TYR A 1098 28.12 -18.61 19.66
N ARG A 1099 27.77 -17.36 19.97
CA ARG A 1099 28.36 -16.62 21.09
C ARG A 1099 28.01 -17.24 22.44
N ALA A 1100 26.81 -17.82 22.59
CA ALA A 1100 26.46 -18.57 23.79
C ALA A 1100 27.35 -19.82 23.95
N PHE A 1101 27.60 -20.57 22.88
CA PHE A 1101 28.59 -21.67 22.88
C PHE A 1101 30.01 -21.19 23.21
N HIS A 1102 30.43 -20.06 22.65
CA HIS A 1102 31.74 -19.47 22.96
C HIS A 1102 31.85 -19.05 24.43
N GLY A 1103 30.80 -18.46 24.98
CA GLY A 1103 30.73 -18.11 26.41
C GLY A 1103 30.73 -19.32 27.34
N LEU A 1104 30.22 -20.48 26.91
CA LEU A 1104 30.36 -21.73 27.66
C LEU A 1104 31.82 -22.22 27.72
N ALA A 1105 32.61 -21.94 26.68
CA ALA A 1105 34.03 -22.23 26.62
C ALA A 1105 34.91 -21.11 27.23
N ALA A 1106 34.33 -20.00 27.67
CA ALA A 1106 35.05 -18.87 28.28
C ALA A 1106 35.75 -19.33 29.56
N GLY A 1107 37.09 -19.39 29.50
CA GLY A 1107 37.95 -20.01 30.51
C GLY A 1107 38.97 -21.01 29.93
N THR A 1108 38.83 -21.38 28.65
CA THR A 1108 39.74 -22.30 27.95
C THR A 1108 40.66 -21.63 26.92
N ASP A 1109 40.70 -20.29 26.86
CA ASP A 1109 41.41 -19.46 25.85
C ASP A 1109 41.12 -19.83 24.38
N MET A 1110 40.01 -20.53 24.13
CA MET A 1110 39.67 -20.99 22.79
C MET A 1110 39.16 -19.83 21.90
N PRO A 1111 39.75 -19.61 20.71
CA PRO A 1111 39.27 -18.62 19.76
C PRO A 1111 37.84 -18.94 19.28
N PHE A 1112 37.04 -17.91 19.01
CA PHE A 1112 35.67 -18.07 18.50
C PHE A 1112 35.64 -18.94 17.23
N ALA A 1113 36.59 -18.74 16.31
CA ALA A 1113 36.69 -19.50 15.06
C ALA A 1113 36.79 -21.02 15.25
N GLU A 1114 37.48 -21.49 16.30
CA GLU A 1114 37.58 -22.92 16.61
C GLU A 1114 36.26 -23.48 17.19
N ILE A 1115 35.53 -22.67 17.97
CA ILE A 1115 34.19 -23.04 18.47
C ILE A 1115 33.22 -23.23 17.30
N VAL A 1116 33.20 -22.30 16.35
CA VAL A 1116 32.25 -22.32 15.23
C VAL A 1116 32.69 -23.11 14.02
N LYS A 1117 33.75 -23.93 14.15
CA LYS A 1117 34.34 -24.70 13.05
C LYS A 1117 33.39 -25.76 12.47
N LEU A 1118 32.53 -26.32 13.31
CA LEU A 1118 31.52 -27.32 12.92
C LEU A 1118 30.29 -26.68 12.23
N ALA A 1119 30.14 -25.36 12.31
CA ALA A 1119 29.01 -24.68 11.70
C ALA A 1119 29.03 -24.82 10.16
N PRO A 1120 27.85 -24.83 9.51
CA PRO A 1120 27.74 -24.95 8.06
C PRO A 1120 28.65 -23.97 7.30
N ASN A 1121 29.42 -24.51 6.34
CA ASN A 1121 30.35 -23.71 5.55
C ASN A 1121 29.64 -22.85 4.50
N PRO A 1122 30.04 -21.57 4.35
CA PRO A 1122 29.51 -20.73 3.29
C PRO A 1122 29.97 -21.28 1.93
N ARG A 1123 29.15 -21.11 0.90
CA ARG A 1123 29.41 -21.68 -0.43
C ARG A 1123 30.24 -20.72 -1.27
N LEU A 1124 31.39 -21.17 -1.77
CA LEU A 1124 32.21 -20.40 -2.72
C LEU A 1124 31.43 -20.20 -4.03
N VAL A 1125 31.38 -18.97 -4.53
CA VAL A 1125 30.62 -18.62 -5.75
C VAL A 1125 31.46 -17.92 -6.82
N ALA A 1126 32.50 -17.18 -6.42
CA ALA A 1126 33.40 -16.49 -7.33
C ALA A 1126 34.82 -16.41 -6.74
N THR A 1127 35.82 -16.46 -7.61
CA THR A 1127 37.23 -16.25 -7.28
C THR A 1127 37.78 -15.17 -8.22
N PRO A 1128 38.74 -14.33 -7.78
CA PRO A 1128 39.26 -13.25 -8.61
C PRO A 1128 39.79 -13.77 -9.94
N THR A 1129 39.42 -13.11 -11.03
CA THR A 1129 39.90 -13.44 -12.38
C THR A 1129 41.40 -13.12 -12.49
N PRO A 1130 42.23 -13.95 -13.16
CA PRO A 1130 43.62 -13.62 -13.41
C PRO A 1130 43.76 -12.26 -14.11
N GLY A 1131 44.64 -11.39 -13.59
CA GLY A 1131 44.78 -10.02 -14.11
C GLY A 1131 43.98 -8.95 -13.34
N ALA A 1132 43.04 -9.35 -12.47
CA ALA A 1132 42.19 -8.40 -11.75
C ALA A 1132 42.99 -7.41 -10.89
N SER A 1133 44.01 -7.87 -10.17
CA SER A 1133 44.86 -7.00 -9.31
C SER A 1133 45.48 -5.86 -10.12
N GLN A 1134 46.05 -6.16 -11.29
CA GLN A 1134 46.69 -5.16 -12.15
C GLN A 1134 45.69 -4.11 -12.66
N VAL A 1135 44.47 -4.55 -12.99
CA VAL A 1135 43.41 -3.66 -13.50
C VAL A 1135 42.91 -2.72 -12.39
N TYR A 1136 42.49 -3.29 -11.25
CA TYR A 1136 41.85 -2.49 -10.22
C TYR A 1136 42.84 -1.71 -9.34
N GLU A 1137 44.11 -2.11 -9.20
CA GLU A 1137 45.11 -1.27 -8.53
C GLU A 1137 45.26 0.09 -9.20
N ALA A 1138 45.32 0.13 -10.54
CA ALA A 1138 45.39 1.37 -11.30
C ALA A 1138 44.07 2.15 -11.25
N LEU A 1139 42.94 1.46 -11.33
CA LEU A 1139 41.62 2.11 -11.39
C LEU A 1139 41.16 2.66 -10.03
N LEU A 1140 41.51 1.99 -8.92
CA LEU A 1140 41.20 2.43 -7.55
C LEU A 1140 41.93 3.72 -7.18
N GLN A 1141 43.15 3.96 -7.68
CA GLN A 1141 43.85 5.23 -7.44
C GLN A 1141 43.20 6.42 -8.16
N ARG A 1142 42.49 6.13 -9.26
CA ARG A 1142 41.84 7.12 -10.09
C ARG A 1142 40.40 7.44 -9.63
N THR A 1143 39.74 6.46 -9.02
CA THR A 1143 38.37 6.52 -8.50
C THR A 1143 38.36 7.25 -7.16
#